data_AF-A0A517QVF4-F1
#
_entry.id   AF-A0A517QVF4-F1
#
_cell.length_a   1.000
_cell.length_b   1.000
_cell.length_c   1.000
_cell.angle_alpha   90.00
_cell.angle_beta   90.00
_cell.angle_gamma   90.00
#
_symmetry.space_group_name_H-M   'P 1'
#
loop_
_entity.id
_entity.type
_entity.pdbx_description
1 polymer ?
#
loop_
_entity_poly.entity_id
_entity_poly.type
_entity_poly.pdbx_seq_one_letter_code
_entity_poly.pdbx_strand_id
1 'polypeptide(L)'
;MSMSTLDSESTSNQPSRLIGWFAFFLLFSFVVLITAKLLGSGALKSANDRSRWCAVYSLVEENTYQIDKIQARPGWGTIDIVRHNDHFYSTKPPLLPRLVAEIYRAVKAVTGMNLLDNTEAVARIILIIINIIPMTIAMWLMFKLIRTYCDNLFWQLFLMTATCWGTLLVPFLAVFNNHTIGTTFIIYSLYLAITIVAQEKESWWRFGLCGLFAAFGVCNELPAAAYGLGLFFILLKNNPKKTLLCFVPLALVPIGGFFLTNYHATGGWKPFYMYYGTEKYLFVFEGKPSYWLDPQGIDQGKDSFPVYLMHCLVGHHGIFSLSPIYLLTLGSWLTCFLWWKSKLRPFHLLGLALTFIVIAFYMTKTENYNYGGVSVALRWTLWLIPFWLLAMIPFLNRCGGTWFLKVPALAFLAVSLFSAWYPANSPWTQPWLYNVMEARGWIDYSVPRPKFDRKVYSWIGEIPEGEKQDDYWVELQTEAYNGETQIIRLQDSGPAEGGNRLITVTRNGEEKEYLFSRKSLEAGLPPVTFIHNRDGSEISEEDQTFFRGVPKRRPYASSRIRHIKTKVRTDAFKSHVGYTHTDVANSAGVMHRYQRDVWFSDEVPFGLFQFVDRVLDTNGKDVISRQVWEIRAAGKFLPRKQVK
;
A
#
# COMPACT_ATOMS: atom_id res chain seq x y z
N MET A 1 62.24 44.86 26.40
CA MET A 1 61.87 43.62 27.11
C MET A 1 60.34 43.57 27.13
N SER A 2 59.76 42.43 26.72
CA SER A 2 58.32 42.08 26.84
C SER A 2 57.29 42.87 26.00
N MET A 3 56.86 42.27 24.89
CA MET A 3 55.43 41.96 24.69
C MET A 3 55.28 40.89 23.61
N SER A 4 55.00 39.66 24.06
CA SER A 4 54.85 38.46 23.24
C SER A 4 53.38 38.20 22.90
N THR A 5 53.12 38.00 21.61
CA THR A 5 52.26 36.94 21.05
C THR A 5 50.97 36.60 21.78
N LEU A 6 49.90 37.34 21.50
CA LEU A 6 48.52 36.85 21.56
C LEU A 6 47.81 37.37 20.30
N ASP A 7 46.90 36.57 19.76
CA ASP A 7 45.98 36.87 18.64
C ASP A 7 46.38 36.48 17.21
N SER A 8 46.61 35.20 16.96
CA SER A 8 46.42 34.66 15.59
C SER A 8 45.79 33.26 15.45
N GLU A 9 45.40 32.59 16.54
CA GLU A 9 44.81 31.23 16.46
C GLU A 9 43.26 31.17 16.39
N SER A 10 42.53 32.29 16.48
CA SER A 10 41.06 32.24 16.66
C SER A 10 40.22 32.20 15.37
N THR A 11 40.79 32.45 14.19
CA THR A 11 40.02 32.64 12.94
C THR A 11 39.95 31.40 12.04
N SER A 12 40.83 30.40 12.19
CA SER A 12 40.85 29.20 11.34
C SER A 12 39.81 28.13 11.72
N ASN A 13 39.26 28.19 12.94
CA ASN A 13 38.35 27.17 13.49
C ASN A 13 36.85 27.50 13.41
N GLN A 14 36.46 28.69 12.93
CA GLN A 14 35.04 29.08 12.90
C GLN A 14 34.18 28.30 11.87
N PRO A 15 34.63 28.09 10.61
CA PRO A 15 33.81 27.39 9.62
C PRO A 15 33.56 25.92 9.99
N SER A 16 34.56 25.26 10.60
CA SER A 16 34.47 23.86 11.01
C SER A 16 33.52 23.64 12.19
N ARG A 17 33.49 24.59 13.15
CA ARG A 17 32.55 24.60 14.28
C ARG A 17 31.11 24.88 13.82
N LEU A 18 30.90 25.83 12.90
CA LEU A 18 29.58 26.15 12.35
C LEU A 18 28.93 24.94 11.67
N ILE A 19 29.68 24.25 10.80
CA ILE A 19 29.19 23.01 10.15
C ILE A 19 28.88 21.93 11.18
N GLY A 20 29.72 21.80 12.22
CA GLY A 20 29.50 20.85 13.30
C GLY A 20 28.18 21.07 14.02
N TRP A 21 27.89 22.31 14.43
CA TRP A 21 26.63 22.69 15.06
C TRP A 21 25.44 22.52 14.12
N PHE A 22 25.56 22.97 12.86
CA PHE A 22 24.50 22.78 11.87
C PHE A 22 24.16 21.30 11.67
N ALA A 23 25.17 20.45 11.48
CA ALA A 23 24.99 19.01 11.35
C ALA A 23 24.31 18.39 12.57
N PHE A 24 24.69 18.83 13.78
CA PHE A 24 24.05 18.39 15.02
C PHE A 24 22.58 18.80 15.09
N PHE A 25 22.27 20.08 14.88
CA PHE A 25 20.89 20.57 14.90
C PHE A 25 20.03 19.94 13.81
N LEU A 26 20.60 19.69 12.64
CA LEU A 26 19.91 19.03 11.54
C LEU A 26 19.59 17.57 11.87
N LEU A 27 20.52 16.81 12.45
CA LEU A 27 20.25 15.44 12.91
C LEU A 27 19.27 15.39 14.08
N PHE A 28 19.38 16.34 15.02
CA PHE A 28 18.47 16.44 16.14
C PHE A 28 17.04 16.71 15.67
N SER A 29 16.85 17.71 14.81
CA SER A 29 15.55 18.00 14.20
C SER A 29 15.05 16.83 13.35
N PHE A 30 15.94 16.12 12.64
CA PHE A 30 15.62 14.86 11.94
C PHE A 30 14.98 13.83 12.85
N VAL A 31 15.62 13.50 13.96
CA VAL A 31 15.07 12.54 14.93
C VAL A 31 13.74 13.03 15.49
N VAL A 32 13.67 14.29 15.93
CA VAL A 32 12.49 14.86 16.58
C VAL A 32 11.28 14.85 15.65
N LEU A 33 11.41 15.38 14.43
CA LEU A 33 10.25 15.50 13.53
C LEU A 33 9.82 14.15 12.96
N ILE A 34 10.75 13.24 12.65
CA ILE A 34 10.38 11.89 12.19
C ILE A 34 9.71 11.09 13.31
N THR A 35 10.19 11.23 14.55
CA THR A 35 9.53 10.62 15.71
C THR A 35 8.13 11.22 15.91
N ALA A 36 7.98 12.55 15.84
CA ALA A 36 6.68 13.21 15.92
C ALA A 36 5.72 12.73 14.80
N LYS A 37 6.21 12.57 13.57
CA LYS A 37 5.45 12.01 12.45
C LYS A 37 5.01 10.57 12.72
N LEU A 38 5.90 9.73 13.24
CA LEU A 38 5.57 8.36 13.63
C LEU A 38 4.50 8.32 14.74
N LEU A 39 4.62 9.18 15.75
CA LEU A 39 3.63 9.30 16.83
C LEU A 39 2.27 9.80 16.33
N GLY A 40 2.25 10.73 15.37
CA GLY A 40 1.01 11.21 14.73
C GLY A 40 0.40 10.23 13.71
N SER A 41 1.15 9.19 13.32
CA SER A 41 0.66 8.17 12.40
C SER A 41 0.04 6.98 13.14
N GLY A 42 -1.16 6.57 12.75
CA GLY A 42 -1.71 5.26 13.12
C GLY A 42 -0.92 4.11 12.49
N ALA A 43 -0.90 2.96 13.17
CA ALA A 43 -0.22 1.75 12.68
C ALA A 43 -1.02 1.04 11.57
N LEU A 44 -0.38 0.14 10.81
CA LEU A 44 -1.03 -0.81 9.90
C LEU A 44 -1.85 -0.17 8.76
N LYS A 45 -1.46 1.03 8.29
CA LYS A 45 -2.27 1.81 7.34
C LYS A 45 -2.38 1.24 5.92
N SER A 46 -1.46 0.34 5.51
CA SER A 46 -1.51 -0.26 4.17
C SER A 46 -1.44 -1.78 4.20
N ALA A 47 -1.95 -2.40 3.14
CA ALA A 47 -1.80 -3.84 2.94
C ALA A 47 -0.32 -4.27 2.93
N ASN A 48 0.57 -3.43 2.37
CA ASN A 48 1.99 -3.71 2.28
C ASN A 48 2.65 -3.80 3.67
N ASP A 49 2.33 -2.86 4.55
CA ASP A 49 2.76 -2.83 5.95
C ASP A 49 2.15 -4.00 6.73
N ARG A 50 0.81 -4.17 6.64
CA ARG A 50 0.07 -5.24 7.32
C ARG A 50 0.61 -6.63 7.00
N SER A 51 0.98 -6.90 5.75
CA SER A 51 1.54 -8.20 5.36
C SER A 51 2.79 -8.58 6.17
N ARG A 52 3.67 -7.62 6.47
CA ARG A 52 4.86 -7.86 7.30
C ARG A 52 4.50 -8.03 8.77
N TRP A 53 3.59 -7.21 9.28
CA TRP A 53 3.13 -7.31 10.66
C TRP A 53 2.38 -8.61 10.93
N CYS A 54 1.59 -9.12 9.99
CA CYS A 54 0.97 -10.43 10.08
C CYS A 54 2.02 -11.55 10.23
N ALA A 55 3.12 -11.48 9.47
CA ALA A 55 4.22 -12.43 9.61
C ALA A 55 4.93 -12.30 10.97
N VAL A 56 5.20 -11.07 11.44
CA VAL A 56 5.79 -10.82 12.77
C VAL A 56 4.91 -11.37 13.89
N TYR A 57 3.61 -11.08 13.85
CA TYR A 57 2.63 -11.59 14.81
C TYR A 57 2.64 -13.12 14.83
N SER A 58 2.50 -13.76 13.66
CA SER A 58 2.37 -15.22 13.57
C SER A 58 3.64 -15.94 14.01
N LEU A 59 4.81 -15.36 13.73
CA LEU A 59 6.07 -15.90 14.20
C LEU A 59 6.20 -15.86 15.72
N VAL A 60 5.65 -14.86 16.39
CA VAL A 60 5.78 -14.69 17.86
C VAL A 60 4.67 -15.41 18.62
N GLU A 61 3.43 -15.21 18.20
CA GLU A 61 2.23 -15.65 18.92
C GLU A 61 1.81 -17.07 18.54
N GLU A 62 2.16 -17.51 17.33
CA GLU A 62 1.71 -18.81 16.79
C GLU A 62 2.90 -19.71 16.38
N ASN A 63 4.14 -19.22 16.49
CA ASN A 63 5.37 -19.91 16.08
C ASN A 63 5.31 -20.49 14.65
N THR A 64 4.67 -19.76 13.72
CA THR A 64 4.53 -20.18 12.32
C THR A 64 4.65 -19.00 11.36
N TYR A 65 4.94 -19.27 10.09
CA TYR A 65 4.86 -18.29 8.99
C TYR A 65 3.46 -18.15 8.40
N GLN A 66 2.54 -19.05 8.77
CA GLN A 66 1.16 -19.02 8.34
C GLN A 66 0.43 -17.84 8.99
N ILE A 67 -0.27 -17.03 8.20
CA ILE A 67 -0.93 -15.81 8.68
C ILE A 67 -2.46 -15.93 8.74
N ASP A 68 -3.02 -17.13 8.59
CA ASP A 68 -4.46 -17.36 8.44
C ASP A 68 -5.30 -16.68 9.55
N LYS A 69 -4.92 -16.92 10.81
CA LYS A 69 -5.62 -16.39 11.99
C LYS A 69 -5.61 -14.87 12.05
N ILE A 70 -4.43 -14.26 11.92
CA ILE A 70 -4.27 -12.81 12.07
C ILE A 70 -4.86 -12.06 10.87
N GLN A 71 -4.75 -12.61 9.66
CA GLN A 71 -5.31 -12.05 8.44
C GLN A 71 -6.85 -11.95 8.48
N ALA A 72 -7.51 -12.88 9.17
CA ALA A 72 -8.96 -12.88 9.35
C ALA A 72 -9.44 -11.81 10.35
N ARG A 73 -8.55 -11.27 11.19
CA ARG A 73 -8.92 -10.28 12.21
C ARG A 73 -9.22 -8.91 11.56
N PRO A 74 -10.31 -8.22 11.97
CA PRO A 74 -10.59 -6.87 11.52
C PRO A 74 -9.40 -5.93 11.71
N GLY A 75 -9.07 -5.14 10.69
CA GLY A 75 -7.93 -4.21 10.69
C GLY A 75 -6.59 -4.81 10.26
N TRP A 76 -6.45 -6.15 10.18
CA TRP A 76 -5.19 -6.83 9.83
C TRP A 76 -5.14 -7.34 8.38
N GLY A 77 -6.29 -7.48 7.74
CA GLY A 77 -6.40 -7.98 6.37
C GLY A 77 -5.51 -7.26 5.35
N THR A 78 -4.72 -8.02 4.60
CA THR A 78 -3.86 -7.54 3.50
C THR A 78 -4.15 -8.22 2.16
N ILE A 79 -3.93 -7.50 1.06
CA ILE A 79 -3.92 -8.04 -0.32
C ILE A 79 -2.56 -8.63 -0.72
N ASP A 80 -1.52 -8.33 0.05
CA ASP A 80 -0.14 -8.77 -0.20
C ASP A 80 0.08 -10.17 0.41
N ILE A 81 -0.76 -11.13 0.00
CA ILE A 81 -0.80 -12.51 0.49
C ILE A 81 -0.66 -13.51 -0.65
N VAL A 82 -0.16 -14.70 -0.33
CA VAL A 82 -0.17 -15.87 -1.21
C VAL A 82 -0.83 -17.06 -0.53
N ARG A 83 -1.33 -18.01 -1.32
CA ARG A 83 -1.83 -19.30 -0.84
C ARG A 83 -0.84 -20.40 -1.18
N HIS A 84 -0.44 -21.18 -0.19
CA HIS A 84 0.48 -22.31 -0.38
C HIS A 84 0.14 -23.42 0.62
N ASN A 85 -0.02 -24.66 0.14
CA ASN A 85 -0.41 -25.82 0.96
C ASN A 85 -1.60 -25.51 1.87
N ASP A 86 -2.67 -24.95 1.28
CA ASP A 86 -3.91 -24.53 1.93
C ASP A 86 -3.83 -23.43 3.00
N HIS A 87 -2.66 -22.82 3.20
CA HIS A 87 -2.44 -21.74 4.14
C HIS A 87 -2.08 -20.41 3.46
N PHE A 88 -2.36 -19.31 4.15
CA PHE A 88 -1.93 -17.97 3.74
C PHE A 88 -0.56 -17.60 4.28
N TYR A 89 0.23 -16.95 3.45
CA TYR A 89 1.55 -16.42 3.80
C TYR A 89 1.72 -14.98 3.33
N SER A 90 2.60 -14.24 3.99
CA SER A 90 3.06 -12.95 3.50
C SER A 90 3.80 -13.10 2.17
N THR A 91 3.56 -12.19 1.23
CA THR A 91 4.36 -12.08 0.00
C THR A 91 5.78 -11.57 0.24
N LYS A 92 6.10 -11.03 1.43
CA LYS A 92 7.37 -10.36 1.70
C LYS A 92 8.45 -11.38 2.08
N PRO A 93 9.72 -11.17 1.66
CA PRO A 93 10.80 -12.05 2.08
C PRO A 93 10.88 -12.19 3.60
N PRO A 94 11.04 -13.42 4.14
CA PRO A 94 10.81 -13.71 5.55
C PRO A 94 11.95 -13.27 6.49
N LEU A 95 13.16 -13.00 5.98
CA LEU A 95 14.31 -12.61 6.81
C LEU A 95 14.00 -11.40 7.71
N LEU A 96 13.48 -10.32 7.13
CA LEU A 96 13.21 -9.10 7.88
C LEU A 96 12.09 -9.29 8.92
N PRO A 97 10.90 -9.84 8.57
CA PRO A 97 9.89 -10.21 9.56
C PRO A 97 10.42 -11.14 10.66
N ARG A 98 11.31 -12.09 10.33
CA ARG A 98 11.92 -13.00 11.31
C ARG A 98 12.76 -12.25 12.35
N LEU A 99 13.58 -11.31 11.92
CA LEU A 99 14.39 -10.49 12.82
C LEU A 99 13.53 -9.55 13.66
N VAL A 100 12.51 -8.93 13.05
CA VAL A 100 11.58 -8.04 13.76
C VAL A 100 10.72 -8.81 14.75
N ALA A 101 10.38 -10.07 14.49
CA ALA A 101 9.72 -10.95 15.44
C ALA A 101 10.55 -11.12 16.73
N GLU A 102 11.87 -11.22 16.65
CA GLU A 102 12.71 -11.30 17.85
C GLU A 102 12.75 -9.97 18.63
N ILE A 103 12.73 -8.83 17.92
CA ILE A 103 12.58 -7.53 18.57
C ILE A 103 11.22 -7.43 19.26
N TYR A 104 10.14 -7.89 18.60
CA TYR A 104 8.81 -7.91 19.20
C TYR A 104 8.75 -8.82 20.43
N ARG A 105 9.36 -10.01 20.40
CA ARG A 105 9.48 -10.89 21.58
C ARG A 105 10.15 -10.16 22.75
N ALA A 106 11.24 -9.44 22.50
CA ALA A 106 11.93 -8.67 23.54
C ALA A 106 11.05 -7.53 24.08
N VAL A 107 10.39 -6.76 23.21
CA VAL A 107 9.46 -5.69 23.63
C VAL A 107 8.33 -6.26 24.49
N LYS A 108 7.72 -7.37 24.07
CA LYS A 108 6.67 -8.05 24.82
C LYS A 108 7.15 -8.55 26.18
N ALA A 109 8.34 -9.17 26.24
CA ALA A 109 8.92 -9.68 27.48
C ALA A 109 9.26 -8.57 28.48
N VAL A 110 9.74 -7.41 28.00
CA VAL A 110 10.15 -6.29 28.88
C VAL A 110 8.97 -5.43 29.32
N THR A 111 7.99 -5.21 28.43
CA THR A 111 6.90 -4.24 28.67
C THR A 111 5.55 -4.87 28.98
N GLY A 112 5.37 -6.16 28.70
CA GLY A 112 4.06 -6.83 28.72
C GLY A 112 3.14 -6.46 27.54
N MET A 113 3.49 -5.48 26.71
CA MET A 113 2.66 -5.03 25.60
C MET A 113 2.68 -6.01 24.43
N ASN A 114 1.53 -6.17 23.78
CA ASN A 114 1.38 -7.06 22.62
C ASN A 114 0.80 -6.33 21.39
N LEU A 115 1.00 -6.92 20.21
CA LEU A 115 0.58 -6.34 18.93
C LEU A 115 -0.93 -6.23 18.75
N LEU A 116 -1.76 -6.90 19.55
CA LEU A 116 -3.21 -6.91 19.42
C LEU A 116 -3.88 -5.83 20.27
N ASP A 117 -3.43 -5.71 21.52
CA ASP A 117 -4.01 -4.80 22.51
C ASP A 117 -3.30 -3.45 22.53
N ASN A 118 -2.02 -3.43 22.12
CA ASN A 118 -1.17 -2.24 22.13
C ASN A 118 -0.53 -1.97 20.75
N THR A 119 -1.26 -2.27 19.67
CA THR A 119 -0.79 -2.21 18.27
C THR A 119 0.07 -0.99 17.97
N GLU A 120 -0.43 0.21 18.28
CA GLU A 120 0.28 1.44 17.96
C GLU A 120 1.56 1.61 18.77
N ALA A 121 1.53 1.38 20.08
CA ALA A 121 2.67 1.54 20.96
C ALA A 121 3.80 0.57 20.57
N VAL A 122 3.46 -0.71 20.38
CA VAL A 122 4.41 -1.75 19.99
C VAL A 122 5.00 -1.47 18.60
N ALA A 123 4.16 -1.13 17.62
CA ALA A 123 4.64 -0.79 16.28
C ALA A 123 5.59 0.41 16.31
N ARG A 124 5.25 1.48 17.06
CA ARG A 124 6.09 2.68 17.18
C ARG A 124 7.45 2.37 17.82
N ILE A 125 7.49 1.61 18.92
CA ILE A 125 8.74 1.21 19.58
C ILE A 125 9.64 0.45 18.60
N ILE A 126 9.08 -0.55 17.90
CA ILE A 126 9.82 -1.35 16.93
C ILE A 126 10.33 -0.46 15.78
N LEU A 127 9.50 0.43 15.22
CA LEU A 127 9.89 1.31 14.12
C LEU A 127 10.96 2.33 14.52
N ILE A 128 10.97 2.81 15.78
CA ILE A 128 12.10 3.61 16.29
C ILE A 128 13.40 2.80 16.22
N ILE A 129 13.37 1.54 16.66
CA ILE A 129 14.53 0.64 16.71
C ILE A 129 15.04 0.29 15.31
N ILE A 130 14.15 -0.07 14.38
CA ILE A 130 14.56 -0.59 13.08
C ILE A 130 14.71 0.48 12.00
N ASN A 131 13.94 1.57 12.05
CA ASN A 131 13.98 2.62 11.04
C ASN A 131 14.73 3.86 11.55
N ILE A 132 14.25 4.50 12.62
CA ILE A 132 14.70 5.85 13.00
C ILE A 132 16.15 5.84 13.49
N ILE A 133 16.48 4.99 14.47
CA ILE A 133 17.84 4.94 15.03
C ILE A 133 18.87 4.58 13.94
N PRO A 134 18.68 3.51 13.15
CA PRO A 134 19.64 3.13 12.12
C PRO A 134 19.75 4.19 11.02
N MET A 135 18.64 4.78 10.59
CA MET A 135 18.67 5.84 9.58
C MET A 135 19.42 7.08 10.09
N THR A 136 19.24 7.49 11.34
CA THR A 136 19.97 8.63 11.92
C THR A 136 21.48 8.41 11.88
N ILE A 137 21.95 7.19 12.18
CA ILE A 137 23.36 6.83 12.03
C ILE A 137 23.77 6.91 10.55
N ALA A 138 22.92 6.47 9.62
CA ALA A 138 23.20 6.56 8.18
C ALA A 138 23.32 8.02 7.70
N MET A 139 22.43 8.90 8.16
CA MET A 139 22.52 10.35 7.88
C MET A 139 23.85 10.93 8.40
N TRP A 140 24.25 10.57 9.62
CA TRP A 140 25.54 10.99 10.17
C TRP A 140 26.74 10.50 9.35
N LEU A 141 26.72 9.26 8.86
CA LEU A 141 27.76 8.73 7.98
C LEU A 141 27.78 9.46 6.62
N MET A 142 26.61 9.77 6.05
CA MET A 142 26.52 10.61 4.85
C MET A 142 27.10 12.00 5.09
N PHE A 143 26.83 12.62 6.25
CA PHE A 143 27.40 13.92 6.60
C PHE A 143 28.92 13.87 6.68
N LYS A 144 29.49 12.79 7.20
CA LYS A 144 30.96 12.59 7.17
C LYS A 144 31.51 12.54 5.75
N LEU A 145 30.83 11.83 4.83
CA LEU A 145 31.25 11.77 3.43
C LEU A 145 31.14 13.15 2.77
N ILE A 146 30.02 13.85 2.96
CA ILE A 146 29.79 15.20 2.43
C ILE A 146 30.88 16.15 2.92
N ARG A 147 31.20 16.16 4.22
CA ARG A 147 32.28 17.01 4.78
C ARG A 147 33.67 16.67 4.26
N THR A 148 33.89 15.41 3.89
CA THR A 148 35.20 14.93 3.42
C THR A 148 35.44 15.27 1.95
N TYR A 149 34.39 15.22 1.12
CA TYR A 149 34.53 15.29 -0.34
C TYR A 149 33.88 16.52 -0.97
N CYS A 150 33.03 17.27 -0.26
CA CYS A 150 32.45 18.51 -0.78
C CYS A 150 33.17 19.72 -0.18
N ASP A 151 33.83 20.51 -1.02
CA ASP A 151 34.77 21.54 -0.56
C ASP A 151 34.08 22.84 -0.13
N ASN A 152 32.86 23.08 -0.62
CA ASN A 152 32.16 24.34 -0.44
C ASN A 152 31.11 24.27 0.68
N LEU A 153 31.17 25.20 1.63
CA LEU A 153 30.26 25.27 2.78
C LEU A 153 28.78 25.26 2.36
N PHE A 154 28.37 26.07 1.39
CA PHE A 154 26.99 26.13 0.95
C PHE A 154 26.51 24.77 0.43
N TRP A 155 27.33 24.08 -0.37
CA TRP A 155 26.98 22.77 -0.92
C TRP A 155 27.02 21.66 0.13
N GLN A 156 27.86 21.76 1.16
CA GLN A 156 27.79 20.87 2.32
C GLN A 156 26.44 21.02 3.04
N LEU A 157 26.03 22.25 3.38
CA LEU A 157 24.75 22.53 4.05
C LEU A 157 23.56 22.08 3.18
N PHE A 158 23.63 22.36 1.88
CA PHE A 158 22.63 21.94 0.89
C PHE A 158 22.49 20.42 0.86
N LEU A 159 23.58 19.68 0.68
CA LEU A 159 23.56 18.21 0.58
C LEU A 159 23.14 17.56 1.89
N MET A 160 23.56 18.10 3.04
CA MET A 160 23.11 17.62 4.36
C MET A 160 21.60 17.80 4.52
N THR A 161 21.08 18.98 4.15
CA THR A 161 19.64 19.28 4.18
C THR A 161 18.88 18.37 3.22
N ALA A 162 19.36 18.22 1.98
CA ALA A 162 18.77 17.33 0.99
C ALA A 162 18.73 15.88 1.49
N THR A 163 19.82 15.40 2.10
CA THR A 163 19.93 14.03 2.63
C THR A 163 18.89 13.76 3.72
N CYS A 164 18.72 14.67 4.69
CA CYS A 164 17.77 14.50 5.77
C CYS A 164 16.31 14.70 5.34
N TRP A 165 16.04 15.63 4.43
CA TRP A 165 14.68 16.14 4.25
C TRP A 165 14.19 16.15 2.81
N GLY A 166 15.10 16.25 1.85
CA GLY A 166 14.78 16.40 0.42
C GLY A 166 14.62 15.09 -0.33
N THR A 167 14.57 13.94 0.37
CA THR A 167 14.44 12.63 -0.27
C THR A 167 13.11 11.96 0.04
N LEU A 168 12.55 11.27 -0.96
CA LEU A 168 11.33 10.47 -0.80
C LEU A 168 11.50 9.23 0.09
N LEU A 169 12.66 9.05 0.73
CA LEU A 169 12.87 8.04 1.77
C LEU A 169 12.22 8.45 3.10
N VAL A 170 12.13 9.77 3.36
CA VAL A 170 11.57 10.36 4.60
C VAL A 170 10.18 9.82 4.95
N PRO A 171 9.20 9.78 4.02
CA PRO A 171 7.88 9.19 4.29
C PRO A 171 7.90 7.74 4.78
N PHE A 172 8.89 6.94 4.36
CA PHE A 172 8.95 5.51 4.66
C PHE A 172 9.43 5.23 6.09
N LEU A 173 10.08 6.18 6.76
CA LEU A 173 10.61 5.99 8.12
C LEU A 173 9.52 5.68 9.15
N ALA A 174 8.28 6.12 8.91
CA ALA A 174 7.15 5.93 9.81
C ALA A 174 6.36 4.61 9.59
N VAL A 175 6.79 3.72 8.69
CA VAL A 175 6.08 2.45 8.39
C VAL A 175 7.02 1.26 8.29
N PHE A 176 6.51 0.03 8.46
CA PHE A 176 7.34 -1.16 8.31
C PHE A 176 7.53 -1.51 6.83
N ASN A 177 8.75 -1.28 6.34
CA ASN A 177 9.10 -1.46 4.93
C ASN A 177 10.56 -1.92 4.80
N ASN A 178 10.88 -2.52 3.65
CA ASN A 178 12.25 -2.97 3.35
C ASN A 178 13.13 -1.84 2.78
N HIS A 179 12.55 -0.82 2.14
CA HIS A 179 13.30 0.27 1.50
C HIS A 179 14.14 1.08 2.49
N THR A 180 13.59 1.40 3.66
CA THR A 180 14.32 2.06 4.74
C THR A 180 15.51 1.22 5.21
N ILE A 181 15.28 -0.06 5.50
CA ILE A 181 16.31 -0.98 5.99
C ILE A 181 17.39 -1.18 4.93
N GLY A 182 17.00 -1.54 3.70
CA GLY A 182 17.90 -1.74 2.58
C GLY A 182 18.79 -0.53 2.33
N THR A 183 18.19 0.66 2.24
CA THR A 183 18.95 1.91 2.02
C THR A 183 19.90 2.21 3.18
N THR A 184 19.47 2.02 4.43
CA THR A 184 20.30 2.25 5.62
C THR A 184 21.57 1.42 5.58
N PHE A 185 21.43 0.10 5.37
CA PHE A 185 22.57 -0.80 5.39
C PHE A 185 23.46 -0.65 4.15
N ILE A 186 22.90 -0.23 3.01
CA ILE A 186 23.69 0.19 1.85
C ILE A 186 24.52 1.44 2.15
N ILE A 187 23.99 2.42 2.89
CA ILE A 187 24.77 3.59 3.34
C ILE A 187 25.92 3.14 4.24
N TYR A 188 25.69 2.22 5.17
CA TYR A 188 26.73 1.70 6.06
C TYR A 188 27.85 1.02 5.28
N SER A 189 27.51 0.11 4.36
CA SER A 189 28.51 -0.58 3.54
C SER A 189 29.21 0.37 2.57
N LEU A 190 28.50 1.35 2.00
CA LEU A 190 29.06 2.35 1.11
C LEU A 190 30.06 3.26 1.85
N TYR A 191 29.73 3.72 3.06
CA TYR A 191 30.65 4.48 3.91
C TYR A 191 31.93 3.70 4.20
N LEU A 192 31.81 2.42 4.59
CA LEU A 192 32.95 1.55 4.85
C LEU A 192 33.79 1.33 3.58
N ALA A 193 33.16 1.08 2.44
CA ALA A 193 33.85 0.86 1.18
C ALA A 193 34.60 2.10 0.69
N ILE A 194 33.98 3.28 0.78
CA ILE A 194 34.65 4.56 0.48
C ILE A 194 35.83 4.78 1.44
N THR A 195 35.67 4.46 2.72
CA THR A 195 36.76 4.55 3.70
C THR A 195 37.93 3.62 3.35
N ILE A 196 37.64 2.38 2.94
CA ILE A 196 38.66 1.41 2.52
C ILE A 196 39.39 1.89 1.27
N VAL A 197 38.63 2.21 0.21
CA VAL A 197 39.19 2.42 -1.14
C VAL A 197 39.66 3.85 -1.36
N ALA A 198 38.82 4.85 -1.02
CA ALA A 198 39.11 6.25 -1.33
C ALA A 198 39.89 6.97 -0.23
N GLN A 199 39.80 6.50 1.02
CA GLN A 199 40.64 7.00 2.11
C GLN A 199 41.82 6.09 2.43
N GLU A 200 41.95 4.96 1.73
CA GLU A 200 43.06 4.00 1.87
C GLU A 200 43.20 3.46 3.31
N LYS A 201 42.09 3.43 4.07
CA LYS A 201 42.05 3.01 5.47
C LYS A 201 41.60 1.56 5.58
N GLU A 202 42.50 0.65 5.27
CA GLU A 202 42.21 -0.78 5.35
C GLU A 202 42.24 -1.33 6.78
N SER A 203 41.28 -2.18 7.14
CA SER A 203 41.36 -3.03 8.33
C SER A 203 40.46 -4.26 8.14
N TRP A 204 40.80 -5.38 8.77
CA TRP A 204 40.06 -6.64 8.65
C TRP A 204 38.57 -6.48 9.00
N TRP A 205 38.28 -5.80 10.11
CA TRP A 205 36.91 -5.55 10.57
C TRP A 205 36.10 -4.69 9.58
N ARG A 206 36.72 -3.72 8.88
CA ARG A 206 36.03 -2.89 7.89
C ARG A 206 35.55 -3.72 6.71
N PHE A 207 36.38 -4.64 6.22
CA PHE A 207 35.98 -5.56 5.15
C PHE A 207 34.86 -6.48 5.62
N GLY A 208 34.98 -7.06 6.82
CA GLY A 208 33.93 -7.93 7.40
C GLY A 208 32.59 -7.22 7.55
N LEU A 209 32.56 -6.05 8.21
CA LEU A 209 31.33 -5.27 8.38
C LEU A 209 30.78 -4.74 7.06
N CYS A 210 31.64 -4.38 6.10
CA CYS A 210 31.20 -3.96 4.76
C CYS A 210 30.45 -5.11 4.06
N GLY A 211 30.97 -6.35 4.14
CA GLY A 211 30.31 -7.54 3.60
C GLY A 211 28.98 -7.83 4.29
N LEU A 212 28.97 -7.82 5.63
CA LEU A 212 27.77 -8.02 6.43
C LEU A 212 26.66 -7.02 6.06
N PHE A 213 26.96 -5.73 6.07
CA PHE A 213 25.97 -4.69 5.80
C PHE A 213 25.54 -4.66 4.34
N ALA A 214 26.46 -4.86 3.38
CA ALA A 214 26.11 -4.92 1.97
C ALA A 214 25.14 -6.06 1.71
N ALA A 215 25.46 -7.27 2.18
CA ALA A 215 24.62 -8.44 1.97
C ALA A 215 23.28 -8.34 2.71
N PHE A 216 23.24 -7.74 3.90
CA PHE A 216 21.97 -7.48 4.59
C PHE A 216 21.11 -6.45 3.82
N GLY A 217 21.73 -5.41 3.25
CA GLY A 217 21.05 -4.48 2.32
C GLY A 217 20.45 -5.21 1.12
N VAL A 218 21.22 -6.09 0.48
CA VAL A 218 20.77 -6.93 -0.66
C VAL A 218 19.60 -7.84 -0.30
N CYS A 219 19.63 -8.49 0.87
CA CYS A 219 18.56 -9.38 1.30
C CYS A 219 17.23 -8.64 1.56
N ASN A 220 17.28 -7.32 1.76
CA ASN A 220 16.11 -6.47 1.90
C ASN A 220 15.72 -5.77 0.58
N GLU A 221 16.64 -5.63 -0.38
CA GLU A 221 16.42 -5.06 -1.71
C GLU A 221 16.96 -6.00 -2.78
N LEU A 222 16.13 -6.93 -3.28
CA LEU A 222 16.57 -7.94 -4.24
C LEU A 222 17.29 -7.37 -5.48
N PRO A 223 16.85 -6.25 -6.10
CA PRO A 223 17.60 -5.63 -7.21
C PRO A 223 19.00 -5.16 -6.81
N ALA A 224 19.28 -4.94 -5.53
CA ALA A 224 20.59 -4.56 -5.03
C ALA A 224 21.61 -5.72 -5.08
N ALA A 225 21.24 -6.93 -5.51
CA ALA A 225 22.22 -8.00 -5.78
C ALA A 225 23.35 -7.53 -6.70
N ALA A 226 23.04 -6.70 -7.71
CA ALA A 226 24.04 -6.06 -8.57
C ALA A 226 25.00 -5.13 -7.79
N TYR A 227 24.53 -4.45 -6.75
CA TYR A 227 25.37 -3.66 -5.84
C TYR A 227 26.31 -4.55 -5.06
N GLY A 228 25.82 -5.66 -4.49
CA GLY A 228 26.65 -6.61 -3.76
C GLY A 228 27.81 -7.16 -4.61
N LEU A 229 27.52 -7.54 -5.86
CA LEU A 229 28.53 -7.99 -6.83
C LEU A 229 29.52 -6.89 -7.22
N GLY A 230 29.02 -5.70 -7.57
CA GLY A 230 29.88 -4.57 -7.92
C GLY A 230 30.82 -4.18 -6.77
N LEU A 231 30.30 -4.18 -5.54
CA LEU A 231 31.09 -3.90 -4.34
C LEU A 231 32.14 -4.99 -4.08
N PHE A 232 31.77 -6.27 -4.22
CA PHE A 232 32.69 -7.38 -4.11
C PHE A 232 33.87 -7.22 -5.07
N PHE A 233 33.63 -6.91 -6.36
CA PHE A 233 34.72 -6.74 -7.32
C PHE A 233 35.58 -5.51 -7.04
N ILE A 234 34.99 -4.40 -6.58
CA ILE A 234 35.75 -3.22 -6.15
C ILE A 234 36.71 -3.58 -5.00
N LEU A 235 36.21 -4.28 -3.98
CA LEU A 235 37.01 -4.64 -2.81
C LEU A 235 38.00 -5.78 -3.12
N LEU A 236 37.63 -6.73 -3.97
CA LEU A 236 38.51 -7.81 -4.43
C LEU A 236 39.71 -7.21 -5.17
N LYS A 237 39.47 -6.22 -6.05
CA LYS A 237 40.56 -5.49 -6.73
C LYS A 237 41.42 -4.70 -5.76
N ASN A 238 40.83 -4.14 -4.71
CA ASN A 238 41.56 -3.38 -3.69
C ASN A 238 42.45 -4.28 -2.81
N ASN A 239 41.86 -5.32 -2.21
CA ASN A 239 42.59 -6.27 -1.36
C ASN A 239 41.91 -7.66 -1.41
N PRO A 240 42.45 -8.61 -2.20
CA PRO A 240 41.84 -9.92 -2.37
C PRO A 240 41.75 -10.72 -1.07
N LYS A 241 42.82 -10.70 -0.25
CA LYS A 241 42.92 -11.49 0.97
C LYS A 241 41.85 -11.09 1.99
N LYS A 242 41.73 -9.79 2.30
CA LYS A 242 40.72 -9.30 3.26
C LYS A 242 39.30 -9.44 2.72
N THR A 243 39.12 -9.34 1.42
CA THR A 243 37.81 -9.56 0.78
C THR A 243 37.38 -11.02 0.92
N LEU A 244 38.23 -11.97 0.54
CA LEU A 244 37.89 -13.39 0.59
C LEU A 244 37.79 -13.93 2.02
N LEU A 245 38.61 -13.45 2.95
CA LEU A 245 38.66 -13.99 4.32
C LEU A 245 37.78 -13.24 5.34
N CYS A 246 37.28 -12.04 5.01
CA CYS A 246 36.40 -11.29 5.93
C CYS A 246 35.13 -10.78 5.27
N PHE A 247 35.21 -10.12 4.12
CA PHE A 247 34.00 -9.62 3.44
C PHE A 247 33.07 -10.78 3.06
N VAL A 248 33.59 -11.82 2.40
CA VAL A 248 32.77 -12.95 1.93
C VAL A 248 32.16 -13.75 3.09
N PRO A 249 32.91 -14.22 4.11
CA PRO A 249 32.31 -14.98 5.20
C PRO A 249 31.22 -14.22 5.95
N LEU A 250 31.41 -12.91 6.20
CA LEU A 250 30.41 -12.10 6.89
C LEU A 250 29.22 -11.74 6.00
N ALA A 251 29.41 -11.60 4.68
CA ALA A 251 28.32 -11.45 3.72
C ALA A 251 27.45 -12.71 3.64
N LEU A 252 28.03 -13.89 3.82
CA LEU A 252 27.30 -15.16 3.80
C LEU A 252 26.32 -15.30 4.98
N VAL A 253 26.50 -14.57 6.09
CA VAL A 253 25.59 -14.64 7.24
C VAL A 253 24.15 -14.20 6.89
N PRO A 254 23.90 -12.96 6.40
CA PRO A 254 22.56 -12.54 6.01
C PRO A 254 22.03 -13.30 4.78
N ILE A 255 22.91 -13.70 3.84
CA ILE A 255 22.53 -14.51 2.68
C ILE A 255 22.03 -15.89 3.12
N GLY A 256 22.76 -16.56 4.02
CA GLY A 256 22.35 -17.82 4.62
C GLY A 256 21.05 -17.67 5.40
N GLY A 257 20.92 -16.61 6.20
CA GLY A 257 19.67 -16.28 6.90
C GLY A 257 18.49 -16.07 5.94
N PHE A 258 18.72 -15.39 4.81
CA PHE A 258 17.70 -15.20 3.77
C PHE A 258 17.22 -16.55 3.20
N PHE A 259 18.14 -17.43 2.80
CA PHE A 259 17.74 -18.74 2.26
C PHE A 259 17.12 -19.66 3.31
N LEU A 260 17.65 -19.67 4.54
CA LEU A 260 17.11 -20.47 5.64
C LEU A 260 15.67 -20.07 5.99
N THR A 261 15.42 -18.76 6.13
CA THR A 261 14.08 -18.26 6.44
C THR A 261 13.10 -18.50 5.28
N ASN A 262 13.55 -18.39 4.02
CA ASN A 262 12.73 -18.78 2.86
C ASN A 262 12.43 -20.27 2.85
N TYR A 263 13.39 -21.12 3.18
CA TYR A 263 13.18 -22.57 3.27
C TYR A 263 12.12 -22.90 4.33
N HIS A 264 12.20 -22.26 5.50
CA HIS A 264 11.19 -22.46 6.56
C HIS A 264 9.80 -21.95 6.18
N ALA A 265 9.71 -20.85 5.41
CA ALA A 265 8.42 -20.26 5.04
C ALA A 265 7.78 -20.94 3.83
N THR A 266 8.57 -21.39 2.86
CA THR A 266 8.10 -21.83 1.53
C THR A 266 8.33 -23.31 1.23
N GLY A 267 9.14 -24.01 2.04
CA GLY A 267 9.66 -25.34 1.73
C GLY A 267 10.79 -25.36 0.69
N GLY A 268 11.23 -24.19 0.20
CA GLY A 268 12.29 -24.06 -0.81
C GLY A 268 13.07 -22.74 -0.70
N TRP A 269 14.02 -22.52 -1.60
CA TRP A 269 14.90 -21.33 -1.54
C TRP A 269 14.32 -20.08 -2.23
N LYS A 270 13.25 -20.26 -3.02
CA LYS A 270 12.61 -19.19 -3.79
C LYS A 270 11.60 -18.42 -2.90
N PRO A 271 11.76 -17.11 -2.68
CA PRO A 271 10.81 -16.33 -1.90
C PRO A 271 9.43 -16.26 -2.56
N PHE A 272 8.36 -16.19 -1.76
CA PHE A 272 6.99 -16.09 -2.28
C PHE A 272 6.79 -14.93 -3.25
N TYR A 273 7.46 -13.81 -3.03
CA TYR A 273 7.46 -12.66 -3.94
C TYR A 273 7.75 -13.02 -5.41
N MET A 274 8.61 -14.02 -5.66
CA MET A 274 8.99 -14.44 -7.01
C MET A 274 7.99 -15.43 -7.66
N TYR A 275 6.88 -15.75 -6.99
CA TYR A 275 5.76 -16.52 -7.55
C TYR A 275 4.64 -15.62 -8.08
N TYR A 276 4.91 -14.32 -8.25
CA TYR A 276 3.95 -13.40 -8.85
C TYR A 276 3.45 -13.92 -10.21
N GLY A 277 2.14 -13.92 -10.38
CA GLY A 277 1.46 -14.43 -11.59
C GLY A 277 1.25 -15.95 -11.63
N THR A 278 1.60 -16.70 -10.58
CA THR A 278 1.29 -18.14 -10.50
C THR A 278 0.05 -18.41 -9.63
N GLU A 279 -0.34 -19.68 -9.52
CA GLU A 279 -1.46 -20.17 -8.68
C GLU A 279 -1.36 -19.76 -7.21
N LYS A 280 -0.15 -19.44 -6.72
CA LYS A 280 0.04 -18.91 -5.36
C LYS A 280 -0.53 -17.52 -5.17
N TYR A 281 -0.55 -16.71 -6.23
CA TYR A 281 -1.12 -15.36 -6.24
C TYR A 281 -2.54 -15.33 -6.80
N LEU A 282 -2.84 -16.24 -7.74
CA LEU A 282 -4.08 -16.30 -8.49
C LEU A 282 -4.97 -17.41 -7.93
N PHE A 283 -5.69 -17.12 -6.85
CA PHE A 283 -6.52 -18.11 -6.18
C PHE A 283 -7.89 -17.57 -5.78
N VAL A 284 -8.86 -18.48 -5.67
CA VAL A 284 -10.15 -18.21 -5.03
C VAL A 284 -10.20 -19.03 -3.76
N PHE A 285 -10.47 -18.38 -2.63
CA PHE A 285 -10.62 -19.05 -1.34
C PHE A 285 -11.96 -18.68 -0.73
N GLU A 286 -12.75 -19.70 -0.36
CA GLU A 286 -14.10 -19.54 0.18
C GLU A 286 -14.94 -18.57 -0.67
N GLY A 287 -15.00 -18.81 -1.98
CA GLY A 287 -15.70 -17.98 -2.94
C GLY A 287 -15.15 -16.57 -3.16
N LYS A 288 -14.06 -16.15 -2.49
CA LYS A 288 -13.44 -14.82 -2.62
C LYS A 288 -12.17 -14.88 -3.47
N PRO A 289 -12.10 -14.17 -4.60
CA PRO A 289 -10.88 -14.08 -5.39
C PRO A 289 -9.81 -13.26 -4.66
N SER A 290 -8.55 -13.66 -4.81
CA SER A 290 -7.39 -12.86 -4.47
C SER A 290 -7.38 -11.54 -5.27
N TYR A 291 -6.88 -10.46 -4.67
CA TYR A 291 -6.77 -9.15 -5.34
C TYR A 291 -6.06 -9.23 -6.70
N TRP A 292 -5.03 -10.06 -6.79
CA TRP A 292 -4.19 -10.18 -7.99
C TRP A 292 -4.85 -10.93 -9.16
N LEU A 293 -6.05 -11.49 -8.98
CA LEU A 293 -6.86 -12.02 -10.10
C LEU A 293 -7.47 -10.89 -10.95
N ASP A 294 -7.78 -9.76 -10.32
CA ASP A 294 -8.37 -8.58 -10.96
C ASP A 294 -7.87 -7.33 -10.22
N PRO A 295 -6.58 -6.96 -10.41
CA PRO A 295 -5.98 -5.82 -9.72
C PRO A 295 -6.72 -4.53 -10.08
N GLN A 296 -6.69 -3.53 -9.19
CA GLN A 296 -7.49 -2.32 -9.33
C GLN A 296 -6.60 -1.08 -9.38
N GLY A 297 -7.14 0.03 -9.90
CA GLY A 297 -6.40 1.30 -9.92
C GLY A 297 -5.12 1.23 -10.75
N ILE A 298 -4.05 1.83 -10.22
CA ILE A 298 -2.71 1.84 -10.82
C ILE A 298 -2.11 0.43 -10.95
N ASP A 299 -2.56 -0.55 -10.15
CA ASP A 299 -2.05 -1.92 -10.17
C ASP A 299 -2.46 -2.70 -11.42
N GLN A 300 -3.41 -2.19 -12.23
CA GLN A 300 -3.83 -2.80 -13.50
C GLN A 300 -2.75 -2.76 -14.60
N GLY A 301 -1.77 -1.86 -14.50
CA GLY A 301 -0.69 -1.78 -15.50
C GLY A 301 -1.16 -1.39 -16.91
N LYS A 302 -2.13 -0.46 -17.04
CA LYS A 302 -2.74 -0.08 -18.33
C LYS A 302 -1.83 0.71 -19.29
N ASP A 303 -0.73 1.26 -18.81
CA ASP A 303 0.08 2.18 -19.59
C ASP A 303 1.01 1.47 -20.57
N SER A 304 1.14 2.03 -21.76
CA SER A 304 2.18 1.60 -22.71
C SER A 304 3.58 1.88 -22.15
N PHE A 305 4.56 1.13 -22.63
CA PHE A 305 5.95 1.27 -22.19
C PHE A 305 6.48 2.73 -22.21
N PRO A 306 6.29 3.55 -23.27
CA PRO A 306 6.78 4.93 -23.28
C PRO A 306 6.11 5.82 -22.24
N VAL A 307 4.80 5.64 -22.02
CA VAL A 307 4.05 6.37 -20.99
C VAL A 307 4.55 5.98 -19.60
N TYR A 308 4.79 4.69 -19.39
CA TYR A 308 5.36 4.17 -18.15
C TYR A 308 6.75 4.74 -17.84
N LEU A 309 7.65 4.72 -18.82
CA LEU A 309 8.98 5.29 -18.66
C LEU A 309 8.90 6.80 -18.38
N MET A 310 8.06 7.54 -19.09
CA MET A 310 7.86 8.97 -18.86
C MET A 310 7.38 9.25 -17.43
N HIS A 311 6.39 8.49 -16.95
CA HIS A 311 5.89 8.64 -15.58
C HIS A 311 6.89 8.23 -14.50
N CYS A 312 7.82 7.31 -14.79
CA CYS A 312 8.94 6.98 -13.89
C CYS A 312 10.03 8.07 -13.84
N LEU A 313 10.20 8.87 -14.90
CA LEU A 313 11.26 9.89 -14.97
C LEU A 313 10.75 11.29 -14.59
N VAL A 314 9.69 11.78 -15.24
CA VAL A 314 9.22 13.17 -15.14
C VAL A 314 7.70 13.31 -14.94
N GLY A 315 6.96 12.21 -14.86
CA GLY A 315 5.52 12.25 -14.58
C GLY A 315 5.16 12.00 -13.11
N HIS A 316 4.02 11.37 -12.85
CA HIS A 316 3.40 11.31 -11.53
C HIS A 316 4.26 10.62 -10.45
N HIS A 317 5.02 9.58 -10.80
CA HIS A 317 6.00 8.89 -9.92
C HIS A 317 7.45 9.24 -10.30
N GLY A 318 7.65 10.38 -10.97
CA GLY A 318 8.90 10.71 -11.63
C GLY A 318 10.05 11.02 -10.68
N ILE A 319 11.22 10.40 -10.92
CA ILE A 319 12.46 10.67 -10.17
C ILE A 319 12.82 12.17 -10.21
N PHE A 320 12.70 12.82 -11.37
CA PHE A 320 13.07 14.22 -11.56
C PHE A 320 11.94 15.21 -11.26
N SER A 321 10.68 14.83 -11.45
CA SER A 321 9.54 15.71 -11.17
C SER A 321 9.25 15.80 -9.67
N LEU A 322 9.33 14.68 -8.94
CA LEU A 322 9.14 14.65 -7.50
C LEU A 322 10.41 15.01 -6.73
N SER A 323 11.60 14.77 -7.29
CA SER A 323 12.88 15.08 -6.65
C SER A 323 13.86 15.76 -7.61
N PRO A 324 13.56 16.99 -8.07
CA PRO A 324 14.38 17.70 -9.05
C PRO A 324 15.82 17.97 -8.59
N ILE A 325 16.17 17.78 -7.30
CA ILE A 325 17.57 17.79 -6.87
C ILE A 325 18.43 16.79 -7.68
N TYR A 326 17.86 15.69 -8.17
CA TYR A 326 18.58 14.71 -8.97
C TYR A 326 18.92 15.17 -10.39
N LEU A 327 18.41 16.34 -10.84
CA LEU A 327 18.94 17.00 -12.04
C LEU A 327 20.40 17.41 -11.86
N LEU A 328 20.84 17.70 -10.63
CA LEU A 328 22.25 17.96 -10.30
C LEU A 328 23.09 16.68 -10.41
N THR A 329 22.53 15.53 -10.04
CA THR A 329 23.14 14.21 -10.27
C THR A 329 23.33 13.96 -11.77
N LEU A 330 22.29 14.22 -12.57
CA LEU A 330 22.36 14.09 -14.03
C LEU A 330 23.43 15.01 -14.62
N GLY A 331 23.49 16.27 -14.19
CA GLY A 331 24.54 17.22 -14.60
C GLY A 331 25.96 16.69 -14.31
N SER A 332 26.17 16.04 -13.17
CA SER A 332 27.46 15.40 -12.86
C SER A 332 27.76 14.19 -13.72
N TRP A 333 26.77 13.31 -13.97
CA TRP A 333 26.97 12.15 -14.83
C TRP A 333 27.23 12.52 -16.29
N LEU A 334 26.61 13.59 -16.80
CA LEU A 334 26.90 14.10 -18.14
C LEU A 334 28.29 14.77 -18.25
N THR A 335 28.90 15.12 -17.13
CA THR A 335 30.24 15.74 -17.06
C THR A 335 31.29 14.77 -16.55
N CYS A 336 31.35 13.56 -17.14
CA CYS A 336 32.25 12.45 -16.76
C CYS A 336 33.69 12.84 -16.42
N PHE A 337 34.26 13.77 -17.19
CA PHE A 337 35.62 14.25 -17.02
C PHE A 337 35.87 14.90 -15.65
N LEU A 338 34.84 15.47 -15.00
CA LEU A 338 34.94 16.11 -13.67
C LEU A 338 35.19 15.10 -12.56
N TRP A 339 34.64 13.89 -12.66
CA TRP A 339 34.77 12.87 -11.62
C TRP A 339 35.72 11.73 -12.01
N TRP A 340 36.25 11.71 -13.23
CA TRP A 340 37.20 10.70 -13.67
C TRP A 340 38.52 10.68 -12.89
N LYS A 341 38.90 11.82 -12.30
CA LYS A 341 40.08 11.94 -11.41
C LYS A 341 39.70 11.89 -9.92
N SER A 342 38.41 11.80 -9.58
CA SER A 342 37.95 11.75 -8.19
C SER A 342 38.33 10.42 -7.53
N LYS A 343 38.71 10.47 -6.24
CA LYS A 343 38.87 9.25 -5.43
C LYS A 343 37.56 8.45 -5.30
N LEU A 344 36.41 9.09 -5.51
CA LEU A 344 35.09 8.47 -5.51
C LEU A 344 34.71 7.80 -6.84
N ARG A 345 35.57 7.86 -7.88
CA ARG A 345 35.28 7.33 -9.23
C ARG A 345 34.65 5.92 -9.24
N PRO A 346 35.17 4.90 -8.50
CA PRO A 346 34.58 3.57 -8.53
C PRO A 346 33.10 3.57 -8.10
N PHE A 347 32.74 4.43 -7.13
CA PHE A 347 31.39 4.52 -6.59
C PHE A 347 30.45 5.34 -7.47
N HIS A 348 30.98 6.34 -8.21
CA HIS A 348 30.21 7.03 -9.25
C HIS A 348 29.86 6.10 -10.42
N LEU A 349 30.83 5.32 -10.88
CA LEU A 349 30.61 4.30 -11.93
C LEU A 349 29.62 3.24 -11.46
N LEU A 350 29.77 2.75 -10.22
CA LEU A 350 28.85 1.80 -9.63
C LEU A 350 27.43 2.39 -9.55
N GLY A 351 27.27 3.61 -9.03
CA GLY A 351 25.97 4.28 -8.93
C GLY A 351 25.28 4.48 -10.28
N LEU A 352 26.03 4.89 -11.30
CA LEU A 352 25.52 5.05 -12.67
C LEU A 352 25.07 3.70 -13.26
N ALA A 353 25.93 2.67 -13.15
CA ALA A 353 25.63 1.33 -13.65
C ALA A 353 24.40 0.73 -12.94
N LEU A 354 24.32 0.85 -11.62
CA LEU A 354 23.17 0.37 -10.84
C LEU A 354 21.88 1.09 -11.23
N THR A 355 21.93 2.41 -11.43
CA THR A 355 20.76 3.17 -11.86
C THR A 355 20.25 2.67 -13.21
N PHE A 356 21.14 2.42 -14.17
CA PHE A 356 20.78 1.85 -15.45
C PHE A 356 20.21 0.44 -15.31
N ILE A 357 20.90 -0.46 -14.60
CA ILE A 357 20.48 -1.86 -14.41
C ILE A 357 19.09 -1.94 -13.76
N VAL A 358 18.86 -1.16 -12.70
CA VAL A 358 17.60 -1.18 -11.94
C VAL A 358 16.46 -0.62 -12.77
N ILE A 359 16.65 0.53 -13.43
CA ILE A 359 15.62 1.09 -14.30
C ILE A 359 15.32 0.11 -15.43
N ALA A 360 16.34 -0.41 -16.14
CA ALA A 360 16.17 -1.38 -17.21
C ALA A 360 15.42 -2.64 -16.75
N PHE A 361 15.75 -3.18 -15.57
CA PHE A 361 15.05 -4.33 -14.98
C PHE A 361 13.55 -4.03 -14.77
N TYR A 362 13.21 -2.90 -14.17
CA TYR A 362 11.80 -2.53 -13.94
C TYR A 362 11.05 -2.13 -15.21
N MET A 363 11.77 -1.86 -16.30
CA MET A 363 11.20 -1.66 -17.62
C MET A 363 10.86 -2.99 -18.35
N THR A 364 11.33 -4.15 -17.87
CA THR A 364 11.08 -5.46 -18.54
C THR A 364 9.66 -6.01 -18.37
N LYS A 365 8.94 -5.61 -17.31
CA LYS A 365 7.57 -6.08 -17.01
C LYS A 365 6.74 -4.96 -16.39
N THR A 366 6.50 -3.89 -17.15
CA THR A 366 5.80 -2.68 -16.68
C THR A 366 4.43 -2.99 -16.07
N GLU A 367 3.72 -3.97 -16.60
CA GLU A 367 2.41 -4.44 -16.10
C GLU A 367 2.50 -5.02 -14.67
N ASN A 368 3.55 -5.79 -14.37
CA ASN A 368 3.73 -6.41 -13.05
C ASN A 368 4.27 -5.43 -12.01
N TYR A 369 4.96 -4.40 -12.48
CA TYR A 369 5.69 -3.48 -11.61
C TYR A 369 4.85 -2.26 -11.27
N ASN A 370 3.96 -1.76 -12.12
CA ASN A 370 2.92 -0.80 -11.70
C ASN A 370 3.40 0.45 -10.92
N TYR A 371 4.58 1.00 -11.25
CA TYR A 371 5.21 2.18 -10.61
C TYR A 371 5.55 2.02 -9.12
N GLY A 372 5.43 0.81 -8.57
CA GLY A 372 5.55 0.56 -7.14
C GLY A 372 4.21 0.66 -6.43
N GLY A 373 3.10 0.54 -7.15
CA GLY A 373 1.74 0.57 -6.65
C GLY A 373 1.36 1.91 -6.06
N VAL A 374 0.39 1.91 -5.15
CA VAL A 374 -0.02 3.12 -4.42
C VAL A 374 1.08 3.54 -3.43
N SER A 375 1.93 4.46 -3.86
CA SER A 375 3.15 4.88 -3.15
C SER A 375 3.50 6.31 -3.53
N VAL A 376 4.06 7.08 -2.59
CA VAL A 376 4.48 8.49 -2.82
C VAL A 376 5.70 8.63 -3.73
N ALA A 377 6.28 7.50 -4.15
CA ALA A 377 7.52 7.42 -4.88
C ALA A 377 7.60 6.14 -5.70
N LEU A 378 8.43 6.17 -6.75
CA LEU A 378 8.96 4.99 -7.44
C LEU A 378 9.88 4.20 -6.50
N ARG A 379 9.25 3.45 -5.59
CA ARG A 379 9.87 2.97 -4.34
C ARG A 379 11.08 2.04 -4.53
N TRP A 380 11.17 1.33 -5.65
CA TRP A 380 12.30 0.44 -5.91
C TRP A 380 13.62 1.15 -6.21
N THR A 381 13.57 2.46 -6.44
CA THR A 381 14.77 3.26 -6.69
C THR A 381 15.30 3.95 -5.44
N LEU A 382 14.57 3.88 -4.31
CA LEU A 382 14.92 4.60 -3.08
C LEU A 382 16.30 4.19 -2.52
N TRP A 383 16.70 2.94 -2.71
CA TRP A 383 18.01 2.46 -2.25
C TRP A 383 19.19 3.00 -3.07
N LEU A 384 18.94 3.61 -4.24
CA LEU A 384 19.95 4.26 -5.08
C LEU A 384 20.25 5.71 -4.65
N ILE A 385 19.36 6.31 -3.85
CA ILE A 385 19.49 7.70 -3.35
C ILE A 385 20.88 8.07 -2.83
N PRO A 386 21.56 7.26 -1.97
CA PRO A 386 22.90 7.63 -1.50
C PRO A 386 23.93 7.76 -2.63
N PHE A 387 23.81 6.97 -3.70
CA PHE A 387 24.68 7.11 -4.87
C PHE A 387 24.38 8.40 -5.63
N TRP A 388 23.10 8.74 -5.78
CA TRP A 388 22.69 9.96 -6.48
C TRP A 388 23.15 11.22 -5.75
N LEU A 389 23.02 11.25 -4.42
CA LEU A 389 23.50 12.35 -3.57
C LEU A 389 25.03 12.51 -3.67
N LEU A 390 25.78 11.42 -3.54
CA LEU A 390 27.25 11.47 -3.67
C LEU A 390 27.67 11.86 -5.09
N ALA A 391 26.94 11.43 -6.11
CA ALA A 391 27.23 11.76 -7.50
C ALA A 391 27.08 13.25 -7.81
N MET A 392 26.35 14.04 -6.99
CA MET A 392 26.29 15.50 -7.16
C MET A 392 27.62 16.20 -6.83
N ILE A 393 28.41 15.64 -5.91
CA ILE A 393 29.57 16.33 -5.29
C ILE A 393 30.59 16.86 -6.32
N PRO A 394 31.06 16.09 -7.31
CA PRO A 394 32.07 16.57 -8.25
C PRO A 394 31.61 17.78 -9.06
N PHE A 395 30.37 17.76 -9.53
CA PHE A 395 29.75 18.88 -10.24
C PHE A 395 29.59 20.10 -9.35
N LEU A 396 29.13 19.91 -8.11
CA LEU A 396 28.96 21.00 -7.14
C LEU A 396 30.29 21.63 -6.73
N ASN A 397 31.37 20.86 -6.56
CA ASN A 397 32.69 21.44 -6.25
C ASN A 397 33.22 22.28 -7.42
N ARG A 398 32.96 21.87 -8.67
CA ARG A 398 33.46 22.59 -9.85
C ARG A 398 32.65 23.83 -10.19
N CYS A 399 31.33 23.71 -10.21
CA CYS A 399 30.41 24.74 -10.70
C CYS A 399 29.81 25.59 -9.57
N GLY A 400 30.08 25.24 -8.31
CA GLY A 400 29.37 25.73 -7.15
C GLY A 400 29.59 27.17 -6.71
N GLY A 401 30.57 27.87 -7.30
CA GLY A 401 30.86 29.26 -6.99
C GLY A 401 29.84 30.25 -7.57
N THR A 402 29.09 29.86 -8.60
CA THR A 402 28.22 30.76 -9.34
C THR A 402 26.82 30.85 -8.71
N TRP A 403 26.31 32.07 -8.53
CA TRP A 403 24.95 32.30 -8.03
C TRP A 403 23.88 31.70 -8.96
N PHE A 404 24.18 31.67 -10.26
CA PHE A 404 23.37 31.05 -11.30
C PHE A 404 23.07 29.56 -11.06
N LEU A 405 23.92 28.83 -10.33
CA LEU A 405 23.64 27.43 -9.97
C LEU A 405 22.95 27.30 -8.61
N LYS A 406 23.23 28.21 -7.66
CA LYS A 406 22.66 28.16 -6.30
C LYS A 406 21.15 28.40 -6.29
N VAL A 407 20.67 29.38 -7.05
CA VAL A 407 19.23 29.72 -7.12
C VAL A 407 18.38 28.55 -7.64
N PRO A 408 18.66 27.95 -8.82
CA PRO A 408 17.89 26.81 -9.29
C PRO A 408 18.06 25.59 -8.38
N ALA A 409 19.24 25.37 -7.79
CA ALA A 409 19.41 24.26 -6.84
C ALA A 409 18.52 24.43 -5.59
N LEU A 410 18.40 25.64 -5.04
CA LEU A 410 17.48 25.90 -3.92
C LEU A 410 16.02 25.69 -4.32
N ALA A 411 15.63 26.08 -5.55
CA ALA A 411 14.29 25.79 -6.06
C ALA A 411 14.05 24.27 -6.18
N PHE A 412 15.02 23.52 -6.71
CA PHE A 412 14.96 22.06 -6.79
C PHE A 412 14.85 21.42 -5.40
N LEU A 413 15.61 21.92 -4.42
CA LEU A 413 15.51 21.47 -3.04
C LEU A 413 14.14 21.78 -2.45
N ALA A 414 13.58 22.96 -2.67
CA ALA A 414 12.26 23.34 -2.18
C ALA A 414 11.16 22.39 -2.70
N VAL A 415 11.17 22.08 -4.00
CA VAL A 415 10.22 21.11 -4.59
C VAL A 415 10.44 19.70 -4.04
N SER A 416 11.70 19.27 -3.88
CA SER A 416 12.00 17.93 -3.35
C SER A 416 11.60 17.80 -1.87
N LEU A 417 11.78 18.85 -1.08
CA LEU A 417 11.29 18.96 0.29
C LEU A 417 9.76 18.88 0.31
N PHE A 418 9.09 19.67 -0.54
CA PHE A 418 7.63 19.62 -0.65
C PHE A 418 7.15 18.21 -0.97
N SER A 419 7.72 17.53 -1.97
CA SER A 419 7.34 16.15 -2.31
C SER A 419 7.58 15.16 -1.17
N ALA A 420 8.71 15.27 -0.46
CA ALA A 420 9.05 14.40 0.66
C ALA A 420 8.14 14.58 1.89
N TRP A 421 7.54 15.76 2.05
CA TRP A 421 6.70 16.10 3.20
C TRP A 421 5.21 16.18 2.90
N TYR A 422 4.83 16.29 1.63
CA TYR A 422 3.45 16.24 1.15
C TYR A 422 2.65 15.07 1.74
N PRO A 423 3.17 13.82 1.78
CA PRO A 423 2.49 12.75 2.48
C PRO A 423 2.64 12.91 3.99
N ALA A 424 1.69 13.62 4.60
CA ALA A 424 1.68 13.90 6.03
C ALA A 424 1.65 12.61 6.89
N ASN A 425 0.90 11.59 6.44
CA ASN A 425 0.46 10.51 7.32
C ASN A 425 0.93 9.09 6.96
N SER A 426 1.40 8.86 5.73
CA SER A 426 1.79 7.53 5.22
C SER A 426 2.47 7.66 3.85
N PRO A 427 3.51 6.86 3.54
CA PRO A 427 4.07 6.77 2.19
C PRO A 427 3.16 6.00 1.21
N TRP A 428 2.12 5.32 1.71
CA TRP A 428 1.20 4.49 0.93
C TRP A 428 0.01 5.30 0.44
N THR A 429 0.30 6.37 -0.31
CA THR A 429 -0.67 7.26 -0.94
C THR A 429 -0.09 7.75 -2.26
N GLN A 430 -0.94 8.22 -3.17
CA GLN A 430 -0.47 8.80 -4.41
C GLN A 430 0.33 10.10 -4.16
N PRO A 431 1.39 10.36 -4.95
CA PRO A 431 2.16 11.60 -4.85
C PRO A 431 1.33 12.80 -5.29
N TRP A 432 1.73 14.01 -4.87
CA TRP A 432 0.97 15.23 -5.20
C TRP A 432 0.75 15.42 -6.70
N LEU A 433 1.76 15.07 -7.50
CA LEU A 433 1.70 15.23 -8.94
C LEU A 433 0.70 14.26 -9.57
N TYR A 434 0.57 13.03 -9.06
CA TYR A 434 -0.51 12.13 -9.45
C TYR A 434 -1.87 12.79 -9.26
N ASN A 435 -2.14 13.35 -8.07
CA ASN A 435 -3.43 13.97 -7.76
C ASN A 435 -3.72 15.18 -8.66
N VAL A 436 -2.69 15.98 -8.98
CA VAL A 436 -2.81 17.10 -9.93
C VAL A 436 -3.15 16.60 -11.32
N MET A 437 -2.45 15.57 -11.81
CA MET A 437 -2.68 15.01 -13.15
C MET A 437 -4.08 14.38 -13.25
N GLU A 438 -4.52 13.66 -12.22
CA GLU A 438 -5.87 13.06 -12.14
C GLU A 438 -6.95 14.15 -12.10
N ALA A 439 -6.80 15.18 -11.26
CA ALA A 439 -7.75 16.29 -11.18
C ALA A 439 -7.86 17.09 -12.49
N ARG A 440 -6.79 17.10 -13.30
CA ARG A 440 -6.77 17.72 -14.64
C ARG A 440 -7.25 16.79 -15.75
N GLY A 441 -7.57 15.52 -15.45
CA GLY A 441 -7.97 14.52 -16.43
C GLY A 441 -6.84 14.09 -17.37
N TRP A 442 -5.57 14.30 -17.01
CA TRP A 442 -4.42 13.88 -17.80
C TRP A 442 -4.11 12.39 -17.66
N ILE A 443 -4.57 11.78 -16.57
CA ILE A 443 -4.49 10.35 -16.28
C ILE A 443 -5.85 9.87 -15.77
N ASP A 444 -6.18 8.61 -16.05
CA ASP A 444 -7.35 7.94 -15.50
C ASP A 444 -7.01 6.48 -15.22
N TYR A 445 -6.75 6.18 -13.95
CA TYR A 445 -6.55 4.81 -13.47
C TYR A 445 -7.81 4.25 -12.81
N SER A 446 -8.94 4.96 -12.88
CA SER A 446 -10.17 4.50 -12.28
C SER A 446 -10.65 3.18 -12.91
N VAL A 447 -11.35 2.38 -12.11
CA VAL A 447 -11.98 1.16 -12.61
C VAL A 447 -13.42 1.54 -12.99
N PRO A 448 -13.84 1.27 -14.24
CA PRO A 448 -15.22 1.50 -14.63
C PRO A 448 -16.16 0.80 -13.66
N ARG A 449 -17.18 1.51 -13.18
CA ARG A 449 -18.20 0.89 -12.32
C ARG A 449 -18.89 -0.23 -13.11
N PRO A 450 -19.17 -1.39 -12.48
CA PRO A 450 -20.02 -2.39 -13.10
C PRO A 450 -21.35 -1.72 -13.47
N LYS A 451 -22.02 -2.20 -14.51
CA LYS A 451 -23.35 -1.70 -14.91
C LYS A 451 -24.37 -2.78 -14.64
N PHE A 452 -25.58 -2.38 -14.29
CA PHE A 452 -26.71 -3.30 -14.37
C PHE A 452 -27.10 -3.46 -15.84
N ASP A 453 -27.52 -4.67 -16.22
CA ASP A 453 -27.97 -4.96 -17.58
C ASP A 453 -29.29 -4.27 -17.93
N ARG A 454 -30.01 -3.82 -16.89
CA ARG A 454 -31.28 -3.08 -16.99
C ARG A 454 -31.40 -2.03 -15.89
N LYS A 455 -32.39 -1.15 -16.00
CA LYS A 455 -32.77 -0.29 -14.86
C LYS A 455 -33.37 -1.15 -13.76
N VAL A 456 -32.91 -0.96 -12.53
CA VAL A 456 -33.39 -1.70 -11.35
C VAL A 456 -34.21 -0.75 -10.49
N TYR A 457 -35.46 -1.07 -10.21
CA TYR A 457 -36.37 -0.24 -9.38
C TYR A 457 -36.86 -0.95 -8.11
N SER A 458 -36.42 -2.19 -7.89
CA SER A 458 -36.77 -3.01 -6.74
C SER A 458 -35.52 -3.66 -6.17
N TRP A 459 -35.55 -4.01 -4.89
CA TRP A 459 -34.54 -4.85 -4.27
C TRP A 459 -34.69 -6.34 -4.64
N ILE A 460 -35.78 -6.72 -5.33
CA ILE A 460 -35.92 -8.02 -5.97
C ILE A 460 -35.15 -8.00 -7.30
N GLY A 461 -34.12 -8.85 -7.40
CA GLY A 461 -33.23 -8.93 -8.56
C GLY A 461 -33.72 -9.88 -9.64
N GLU A 462 -34.26 -11.04 -9.27
CA GLU A 462 -34.67 -12.11 -10.18
C GLU A 462 -36.01 -12.75 -9.73
N ILE A 463 -36.67 -13.48 -10.64
CA ILE A 463 -37.91 -14.23 -10.39
C ILE A 463 -37.72 -15.63 -11.01
N PRO A 464 -38.20 -16.72 -10.38
CA PRO A 464 -38.01 -18.08 -10.88
C PRO A 464 -38.78 -18.37 -12.17
N GLU A 465 -38.33 -19.39 -12.89
CA GLU A 465 -38.91 -19.89 -14.14
C GLU A 465 -39.49 -21.29 -14.00
N GLY A 466 -40.31 -21.69 -14.98
CA GLY A 466 -40.77 -23.08 -15.14
C GLY A 466 -41.88 -23.47 -14.17
N GLU A 467 -41.90 -24.72 -13.74
CA GLU A 467 -42.84 -25.22 -12.72
C GLU A 467 -42.53 -24.63 -11.34
N LYS A 468 -43.44 -24.80 -10.38
CA LYS A 468 -43.24 -24.38 -8.99
C LYS A 468 -41.99 -25.05 -8.42
N GLN A 469 -41.15 -24.27 -7.75
CA GLN A 469 -39.95 -24.76 -7.09
C GLN A 469 -40.11 -24.61 -5.58
N ASP A 470 -40.40 -25.71 -4.88
CA ASP A 470 -40.67 -25.68 -3.42
C ASP A 470 -39.47 -25.20 -2.59
N ASP A 471 -38.26 -25.31 -3.12
CA ASP A 471 -37.01 -24.84 -2.51
C ASP A 471 -36.61 -23.42 -2.95
N TYR A 472 -37.40 -22.75 -3.79
CA TYR A 472 -37.12 -21.37 -4.22
C TYR A 472 -37.73 -20.38 -3.22
N TRP A 473 -37.02 -20.17 -2.12
CA TRP A 473 -37.37 -19.18 -1.10
C TRP A 473 -36.13 -18.60 -0.42
N VAL A 474 -36.25 -17.37 0.09
CA VAL A 474 -35.22 -16.69 0.88
C VAL A 474 -35.84 -16.01 2.10
N GLU A 475 -35.14 -16.07 3.22
CA GLU A 475 -35.48 -15.37 4.46
C GLU A 475 -34.39 -14.36 4.81
N LEU A 476 -34.81 -13.12 5.02
CA LEU A 476 -33.99 -12.06 5.58
C LEU A 476 -34.43 -11.78 7.02
N GLN A 477 -33.46 -11.43 7.86
CA GLN A 477 -33.71 -11.02 9.23
C GLN A 477 -33.07 -9.68 9.54
N THR A 478 -33.63 -9.00 10.55
CA THR A 478 -33.02 -7.83 11.18
C THR A 478 -33.39 -7.80 12.66
N GLU A 479 -32.56 -7.16 13.46
CA GLU A 479 -32.82 -6.93 14.88
C GLU A 479 -33.41 -5.53 15.05
N ALA A 480 -34.64 -5.46 15.54
CA ALA A 480 -35.30 -4.19 15.84
C ALA A 480 -34.77 -3.59 17.15
N TYR A 481 -34.99 -2.29 17.36
CA TYR A 481 -34.50 -1.56 18.54
C TYR A 481 -35.02 -2.11 19.88
N ASN A 482 -36.15 -2.81 19.87
CA ASN A 482 -36.72 -3.49 21.03
C ASN A 482 -36.12 -4.89 21.26
N GLY A 483 -35.13 -5.30 20.47
CA GLY A 483 -34.50 -6.63 20.53
C GLY A 483 -35.29 -7.73 19.81
N GLU A 484 -36.45 -7.42 19.22
CA GLU A 484 -37.24 -8.40 18.48
C GLU A 484 -36.62 -8.65 17.09
N THR A 485 -36.61 -9.92 16.68
CA THR A 485 -36.17 -10.28 15.33
C THR A 485 -37.33 -10.11 14.35
N GLN A 486 -37.17 -9.23 13.38
CA GLN A 486 -38.10 -9.09 12.26
C GLN A 486 -37.64 -9.97 11.10
N ILE A 487 -38.61 -10.56 10.39
CA ILE A 487 -38.35 -11.53 9.32
C ILE A 487 -39.14 -11.14 8.07
N ILE A 488 -38.46 -11.17 6.93
CA ILE A 488 -39.07 -11.11 5.61
C ILE A 488 -38.77 -12.42 4.90
N ARG A 489 -39.80 -13.12 4.45
CA ARG A 489 -39.68 -14.33 3.61
C ARG A 489 -40.29 -14.07 2.24
N LEU A 490 -39.55 -14.41 1.19
CA LEU A 490 -40.07 -14.52 -0.17
C LEU A 490 -40.10 -16.00 -0.56
N GLN A 491 -41.21 -16.48 -1.10
CA GLN A 491 -41.37 -17.87 -1.52
C GLN A 491 -42.11 -17.98 -2.84
N ASP A 492 -41.63 -18.86 -3.70
CA ASP A 492 -42.29 -19.20 -4.95
C ASP A 492 -43.59 -19.99 -4.72
N SER A 493 -44.69 -19.46 -5.23
CA SER A 493 -46.01 -20.10 -5.18
C SER A 493 -46.42 -20.71 -6.52
N GLY A 494 -45.56 -20.62 -7.54
CA GLY A 494 -45.76 -21.25 -8.84
C GLY A 494 -46.14 -20.28 -9.97
N PRO A 495 -46.31 -20.82 -11.19
CA PRO A 495 -46.71 -20.03 -12.35
C PRO A 495 -48.15 -19.53 -12.25
N ALA A 496 -48.43 -18.37 -12.86
CA ALA A 496 -49.75 -17.79 -13.00
C ALA A 496 -50.02 -17.39 -14.46
N GLU A 497 -51.26 -16.97 -14.77
CA GLU A 497 -51.67 -16.60 -16.12
C GLU A 497 -50.80 -15.48 -16.74
N GLY A 498 -50.68 -15.49 -18.06
CA GLY A 498 -49.93 -14.48 -18.80
C GLY A 498 -48.41 -14.56 -18.65
N GLY A 499 -47.88 -15.68 -18.14
CA GLY A 499 -46.45 -15.85 -17.87
C GLY A 499 -45.98 -15.13 -16.61
N ASN A 500 -46.92 -14.75 -15.74
CA ASN A 500 -46.63 -14.17 -14.44
C ASN A 500 -46.24 -15.24 -13.42
N ARG A 501 -45.67 -14.81 -12.28
CA ARG A 501 -45.30 -15.68 -11.15
C ARG A 501 -46.05 -15.28 -9.90
N LEU A 502 -46.62 -16.25 -9.20
CA LEU A 502 -47.19 -16.01 -7.87
C LEU A 502 -46.07 -16.12 -6.83
N ILE A 503 -45.89 -15.09 -6.01
CA ILE A 503 -44.88 -15.06 -4.95
C ILE A 503 -45.57 -14.70 -3.63
N THR A 504 -45.43 -15.58 -2.66
CA THR A 504 -45.80 -15.32 -1.27
C THR A 504 -44.73 -14.46 -0.60
N VAL A 505 -45.15 -13.35 0.01
CA VAL A 505 -44.30 -12.50 0.84
C VAL A 505 -44.82 -12.52 2.27
N THR A 506 -44.03 -13.04 3.20
CA THR A 506 -44.33 -13.01 4.62
C THR A 506 -43.54 -11.89 5.28
N ARG A 507 -44.22 -10.95 5.96
CA ARG A 507 -43.62 -9.84 6.71
C ARG A 507 -44.07 -9.92 8.16
N ASN A 508 -43.14 -10.21 9.08
CA ASN A 508 -43.44 -10.26 10.53
C ASN A 508 -44.67 -11.13 10.89
N GLY A 509 -44.87 -12.24 10.18
CA GLY A 509 -46.00 -13.17 10.38
C GLY A 509 -47.22 -12.93 9.51
N GLU A 510 -47.32 -11.78 8.83
CA GLU A 510 -48.39 -11.52 7.86
C GLU A 510 -47.99 -12.02 6.49
N GLU A 511 -48.81 -12.90 5.91
CA GLU A 511 -48.59 -13.50 4.60
C GLU A 511 -49.48 -12.84 3.54
N LYS A 512 -48.87 -12.39 2.44
CA LYS A 512 -49.60 -11.84 1.29
C LYS A 512 -49.00 -12.35 -0.02
N GLU A 513 -49.86 -12.77 -0.93
CA GLU A 513 -49.47 -13.22 -2.27
C GLU A 513 -49.58 -12.11 -3.31
N TYR A 514 -48.59 -12.05 -4.20
CA TYR A 514 -48.51 -11.07 -5.28
C TYR A 514 -48.25 -11.73 -6.63
N LEU A 515 -48.81 -11.14 -7.67
CA LEU A 515 -48.58 -11.48 -9.07
C LEU A 515 -47.40 -10.67 -9.63
N PHE A 516 -46.34 -11.36 -10.02
CA PHE A 516 -45.15 -10.75 -10.59
C PHE A 516 -45.04 -10.97 -12.09
N SER A 517 -44.97 -9.88 -12.87
CA SER A 517 -44.68 -9.92 -14.30
C SER A 517 -43.18 -9.93 -14.57
N ARG A 518 -42.66 -11.11 -14.89
CA ARG A 518 -41.25 -11.29 -15.20
C ARG A 518 -40.79 -10.44 -16.38
N LYS A 519 -41.57 -10.41 -17.46
CA LYS A 519 -41.29 -9.61 -18.67
C LYS A 519 -41.09 -8.13 -18.33
N SER A 520 -41.94 -7.57 -17.48
CA SER A 520 -41.86 -6.17 -17.05
C SER A 520 -40.67 -5.90 -16.12
N LEU A 521 -40.34 -6.84 -15.22
CA LEU A 521 -39.12 -6.76 -14.42
C LEU A 521 -37.87 -6.75 -15.31
N GLU A 522 -37.81 -7.66 -16.29
CA GLU A 522 -36.68 -7.78 -17.22
C GLU A 522 -36.54 -6.59 -18.16
N ALA A 523 -37.65 -5.95 -18.53
CA ALA A 523 -37.66 -4.68 -19.25
C ALA A 523 -37.22 -3.48 -18.38
N GLY A 524 -36.95 -3.67 -17.09
CA GLY A 524 -36.49 -2.62 -16.17
C GLY A 524 -37.56 -1.59 -15.82
N LEU A 525 -38.82 -2.03 -15.73
CA LEU A 525 -39.97 -1.21 -15.36
C LEU A 525 -40.14 -1.12 -13.81
N PRO A 526 -40.86 -0.12 -13.27
CA PRO A 526 -41.02 0.06 -11.81
C PRO A 526 -42.00 -0.95 -11.19
N PRO A 527 -41.94 -1.21 -9.87
CA PRO A 527 -42.78 -2.18 -9.16
C PRO A 527 -44.28 -2.15 -9.51
N VAL A 528 -44.90 -0.97 -9.58
CA VAL A 528 -46.34 -0.83 -9.94
C VAL A 528 -46.72 -1.48 -11.28
N THR A 529 -45.77 -1.62 -12.21
CA THR A 529 -46.03 -2.24 -13.52
C THR A 529 -45.84 -3.74 -13.53
N PHE A 530 -45.04 -4.28 -12.59
CA PHE A 530 -44.68 -5.68 -12.59
C PHE A 530 -45.11 -6.43 -11.32
N ILE A 531 -45.72 -5.77 -10.35
CA ILE A 531 -46.25 -6.38 -9.12
C ILE A 531 -47.71 -5.94 -8.98
N HIS A 532 -48.60 -6.92 -8.90
CA HIS A 532 -50.04 -6.74 -8.69
C HIS A 532 -50.49 -7.59 -7.51
N ASN A 533 -51.63 -7.25 -6.90
CA ASN A 533 -52.27 -8.16 -5.95
C ASN A 533 -52.73 -9.44 -6.69
N ARG A 534 -53.03 -10.50 -5.95
CA ARG A 534 -53.45 -11.80 -6.53
C ARG A 534 -54.67 -11.71 -7.47
N ASP A 535 -55.55 -10.74 -7.26
CA ASP A 535 -56.72 -10.47 -8.10
C ASP A 535 -56.41 -9.63 -9.36
N GLY A 536 -55.14 -9.24 -9.56
CA GLY A 536 -54.69 -8.41 -10.67
C GLY A 536 -54.83 -6.90 -10.44
N SER A 537 -55.31 -6.45 -9.28
CA SER A 537 -55.39 -5.03 -8.93
C SER A 537 -54.00 -4.44 -8.60
N GLU A 538 -53.86 -3.12 -8.73
CA GLU A 538 -52.61 -2.43 -8.36
C GLU A 538 -52.31 -2.56 -6.87
N ILE A 539 -51.03 -2.74 -6.54
CA ILE A 539 -50.57 -2.77 -5.14
C ILE A 539 -50.65 -1.38 -4.49
N SER A 540 -50.90 -1.36 -3.18
CA SER A 540 -50.97 -0.14 -2.36
C SER A 540 -49.65 0.66 -2.41
N GLU A 541 -49.70 1.97 -2.15
CA GLU A 541 -48.48 2.80 -2.14
C GLU A 541 -47.47 2.38 -1.06
N GLU A 542 -47.96 1.77 0.04
CA GLU A 542 -47.12 1.16 1.07
C GLU A 542 -46.36 -0.04 0.52
N ASP A 543 -47.03 -0.96 -0.18
CA ASP A 543 -46.40 -2.12 -0.81
C ASP A 543 -45.44 -1.68 -1.94
N GLN A 544 -45.82 -0.66 -2.72
CA GLN A 544 -44.92 -0.09 -3.71
C GLN A 544 -43.65 0.48 -3.06
N THR A 545 -43.79 1.20 -1.94
CA THR A 545 -42.66 1.74 -1.19
C THR A 545 -41.81 0.63 -0.61
N PHE A 546 -42.41 -0.44 -0.09
CA PHE A 546 -41.72 -1.62 0.38
C PHE A 546 -40.85 -2.24 -0.71
N PHE A 547 -41.40 -2.52 -1.90
CA PHE A 547 -40.64 -3.12 -3.01
C PHE A 547 -39.63 -2.17 -3.65
N ARG A 548 -39.93 -0.87 -3.75
CA ARG A 548 -38.96 0.14 -4.22
C ARG A 548 -37.82 0.34 -3.23
N GLY A 549 -38.12 0.26 -1.93
CA GLY A 549 -37.21 0.47 -0.82
C GLY A 549 -36.94 1.93 -0.46
N VAL A 550 -37.54 2.88 -1.19
CA VAL A 550 -37.49 4.32 -0.90
C VAL A 550 -38.87 4.95 -1.13
N PRO A 551 -39.21 6.04 -0.41
CA PRO A 551 -40.51 6.68 -0.51
C PRO A 551 -40.93 7.14 -1.91
N LYS A 552 -39.98 7.58 -2.77
CA LYS A 552 -40.27 8.03 -4.14
C LYS A 552 -39.65 7.13 -5.18
N ARG A 553 -40.25 7.07 -6.37
CA ARG A 553 -39.73 6.29 -7.50
C ARG A 553 -38.36 6.81 -7.94
N ARG A 554 -37.32 6.01 -7.71
CA ARG A 554 -35.96 6.24 -8.23
C ARG A 554 -35.25 4.90 -8.47
N PRO A 555 -34.62 4.69 -9.63
CA PRO A 555 -33.87 3.47 -9.89
C PRO A 555 -32.60 3.39 -9.04
N TYR A 556 -32.17 2.17 -8.75
CA TYR A 556 -30.89 1.87 -8.12
C TYR A 556 -29.75 2.21 -9.09
N ALA A 557 -28.81 3.00 -8.59
CA ALA A 557 -27.53 3.22 -9.25
C ALA A 557 -26.57 2.09 -8.89
N SER A 558 -25.81 1.62 -9.89
CA SER A 558 -24.77 0.63 -9.68
C SER A 558 -23.58 1.22 -8.90
N SER A 559 -23.00 0.41 -8.01
CA SER A 559 -21.82 0.77 -7.23
C SER A 559 -20.59 -0.10 -7.57
N ARG A 560 -20.57 -1.36 -7.11
CA ARG A 560 -19.38 -2.23 -7.12
C ARG A 560 -19.76 -3.69 -6.91
N ILE A 561 -18.84 -4.60 -7.22
CA ILE A 561 -18.94 -6.01 -6.82
C ILE A 561 -18.31 -6.21 -5.44
N ARG A 562 -18.92 -7.04 -4.59
CA ARG A 562 -18.37 -7.47 -3.30
C ARG A 562 -18.48 -8.98 -3.15
N HIS A 563 -17.56 -9.57 -2.40
CA HIS A 563 -17.62 -10.95 -1.96
C HIS A 563 -17.83 -10.95 -0.44
N ILE A 564 -18.99 -11.40 0.03
CA ILE A 564 -19.39 -11.30 1.44
C ILE A 564 -19.57 -12.69 2.03
N LYS A 565 -18.80 -12.99 3.08
CA LYS A 565 -18.93 -14.23 3.84
C LYS A 565 -20.00 -14.08 4.90
N THR A 566 -20.81 -15.12 5.07
CA THR A 566 -21.85 -15.22 6.09
C THR A 566 -21.75 -16.57 6.80
N LYS A 567 -22.61 -16.78 7.80
CA LYS A 567 -22.70 -18.07 8.50
C LYS A 567 -23.54 -19.11 7.75
N VAL A 568 -24.29 -18.71 6.72
CA VAL A 568 -25.25 -19.60 6.04
C VAL A 568 -24.59 -20.58 5.07
N ARG A 569 -23.35 -20.31 4.62
CA ARG A 569 -22.52 -21.23 3.85
C ARG A 569 -21.03 -20.86 3.95
N THR A 570 -20.15 -21.78 3.55
CA THR A 570 -18.70 -21.58 3.57
C THR A 570 -18.25 -20.49 2.60
N ASP A 571 -18.72 -20.55 1.35
CA ASP A 571 -18.30 -19.63 0.30
C ASP A 571 -18.96 -18.26 0.42
N ALA A 572 -18.17 -17.20 0.25
CA ALA A 572 -18.68 -15.84 0.17
C ALA A 572 -19.66 -15.69 -1.02
N PHE A 573 -20.72 -14.91 -0.84
CA PHE A 573 -21.63 -14.51 -1.92
C PHE A 573 -20.99 -13.43 -2.77
N LYS A 574 -20.95 -13.62 -4.08
CA LYS A 574 -20.65 -12.54 -5.03
C LYS A 574 -21.89 -11.69 -5.17
N SER A 575 -21.76 -10.41 -4.86
CA SER A 575 -22.88 -9.49 -4.86
C SER A 575 -22.57 -8.21 -5.63
N HIS A 576 -23.47 -7.83 -6.53
CA HIS A 576 -23.49 -6.53 -7.17
C HIS A 576 -24.23 -5.54 -6.28
N VAL A 577 -23.51 -4.56 -5.75
CA VAL A 577 -24.08 -3.53 -4.88
C VAL A 577 -24.77 -2.46 -5.73
N GLY A 578 -26.05 -2.25 -5.49
CA GLY A 578 -26.83 -1.11 -5.96
C GLY A 578 -27.24 -0.20 -4.81
N TYR A 579 -27.48 1.08 -5.08
CA TYR A 579 -28.03 2.01 -4.08
C TYR A 579 -29.04 2.97 -4.70
N THR A 580 -30.05 3.35 -3.93
CA THR A 580 -31.03 4.38 -4.30
C THR A 580 -31.29 5.29 -3.10
N HIS A 581 -31.69 6.54 -3.34
CA HIS A 581 -32.09 7.45 -2.26
C HIS A 581 -33.13 8.48 -2.70
N THR A 582 -33.93 8.98 -1.77
CA THR A 582 -34.89 10.05 -2.02
C THR A 582 -34.98 10.98 -0.82
N ASP A 583 -35.09 12.28 -1.07
CA ASP A 583 -35.22 13.28 -0.03
C ASP A 583 -36.71 13.63 0.14
N VAL A 584 -37.24 13.40 1.34
CA VAL A 584 -38.66 13.55 1.67
C VAL A 584 -38.83 14.14 3.08
N ALA A 585 -39.81 15.03 3.24
CA ALA A 585 -40.18 15.57 4.54
C ALA A 585 -40.88 14.49 5.38
N ASN A 586 -40.52 14.39 6.65
CA ASN A 586 -41.29 13.60 7.62
C ASN A 586 -42.63 14.31 7.95
N SER A 587 -43.44 13.68 8.79
CA SER A 587 -44.74 14.22 9.24
C SER A 587 -44.62 15.58 9.97
N ALA A 588 -43.45 15.91 10.53
CA ALA A 588 -43.15 17.19 11.16
C ALA A 588 -42.57 18.24 10.18
N GLY A 589 -42.53 17.95 8.87
CA GLY A 589 -42.00 18.84 7.84
C GLY A 589 -40.47 18.87 7.72
N VAL A 590 -39.75 18.06 8.50
CA VAL A 590 -38.28 18.00 8.47
C VAL A 590 -37.84 17.10 7.32
N MET A 591 -36.99 17.62 6.44
CA MET A 591 -36.44 16.88 5.31
C MET A 591 -35.42 15.82 5.77
N HIS A 592 -35.59 14.59 5.32
CA HIS A 592 -34.62 13.52 5.52
C HIS A 592 -34.30 12.81 4.22
N ARG A 593 -33.09 12.25 4.12
CA ARG A 593 -32.68 11.39 3.03
C ARG A 593 -32.90 9.93 3.42
N TYR A 594 -33.79 9.27 2.69
CA TYR A 594 -34.02 7.83 2.79
C TYR A 594 -33.16 7.14 1.75
N GLN A 595 -32.25 6.28 2.17
CA GLN A 595 -31.33 5.55 1.28
C GLN A 595 -31.44 4.04 1.53
N ARG A 596 -31.52 3.27 0.44
CA ARG A 596 -31.37 1.82 0.47
C ARG A 596 -30.16 1.38 -0.34
N ASP A 597 -29.28 0.61 0.28
CA ASP A 597 -28.22 -0.14 -0.40
C ASP A 597 -28.67 -1.61 -0.51
N VAL A 598 -28.54 -2.23 -1.68
CA VAL A 598 -28.91 -3.63 -1.92
C VAL A 598 -27.72 -4.38 -2.49
N TRP A 599 -27.52 -5.61 -2.01
CA TRP A 599 -26.55 -6.56 -2.52
C TRP A 599 -27.28 -7.61 -3.34
N PHE A 600 -27.29 -7.41 -4.66
CA PHE A 600 -27.89 -8.35 -5.58
C PHE A 600 -26.95 -9.53 -5.82
N SER A 601 -27.44 -10.76 -5.72
CA SER A 601 -26.65 -11.98 -5.95
C SER A 601 -27.49 -13.02 -6.67
N ASP A 602 -27.01 -13.46 -7.83
CA ASP A 602 -27.61 -14.54 -8.62
C ASP A 602 -27.48 -15.92 -7.94
N GLU A 603 -26.70 -16.00 -6.86
CA GLU A 603 -26.52 -17.20 -6.03
C GLU A 603 -27.63 -17.38 -4.99
N VAL A 604 -28.53 -16.41 -4.83
CA VAL A 604 -29.63 -16.42 -3.84
C VAL A 604 -30.97 -16.30 -4.56
N PRO A 605 -32.01 -17.06 -4.14
CA PRO A 605 -33.37 -16.89 -4.67
C PRO A 605 -33.80 -15.42 -4.64
N PHE A 606 -34.52 -15.02 -5.69
CA PHE A 606 -34.95 -13.65 -5.95
C PHE A 606 -33.81 -12.64 -6.21
N GLY A 607 -32.57 -13.10 -6.38
CA GLY A 607 -31.44 -12.26 -6.73
C GLY A 607 -30.98 -11.34 -5.60
N LEU A 608 -31.31 -11.66 -4.34
CA LEU A 608 -31.14 -10.76 -3.20
C LEU A 608 -30.39 -11.45 -2.06
N PHE A 609 -29.26 -10.86 -1.66
CA PHE A 609 -28.47 -11.36 -0.54
C PHE A 609 -28.67 -10.54 0.75
N GLN A 610 -28.71 -9.21 0.63
CA GLN A 610 -28.78 -8.29 1.78
C GLN A 610 -29.28 -6.93 1.31
N PHE A 611 -29.94 -6.18 2.19
CA PHE A 611 -30.09 -4.73 2.01
C PHE A 611 -29.91 -3.95 3.31
N VAL A 612 -29.62 -2.65 3.19
CA VAL A 612 -29.42 -1.74 4.31
C VAL A 612 -30.22 -0.48 4.08
N ASP A 613 -31.10 -0.17 5.02
CA ASP A 613 -31.85 1.08 5.05
C ASP A 613 -31.14 2.09 5.93
N ARG A 614 -31.07 3.33 5.46
CA ARG A 614 -30.57 4.47 6.21
C ARG A 614 -31.52 5.65 6.10
N VAL A 615 -31.76 6.29 7.22
CA VAL A 615 -32.31 7.65 7.28
C VAL A 615 -31.17 8.57 7.66
N LEU A 616 -30.89 9.55 6.80
CA LEU A 616 -29.82 10.53 6.99
C LEU A 616 -30.45 11.92 7.14
N ASP A 617 -29.75 12.82 7.83
CA ASP A 617 -30.05 14.25 7.74
C ASP A 617 -29.90 14.76 6.28
N THR A 618 -30.53 15.89 5.97
CA THR A 618 -30.49 16.61 4.68
C THR A 618 -29.10 16.72 4.06
N ASN A 619 -28.07 16.93 4.88
CA ASN A 619 -26.68 17.05 4.41
C ASN A 619 -26.04 15.69 4.06
N GLY A 620 -26.71 14.58 4.34
CA GLY A 620 -26.24 13.21 4.11
C GLY A 620 -25.07 12.78 4.99
N LYS A 621 -24.74 13.56 6.03
CA LYS A 621 -23.57 13.35 6.89
C LYS A 621 -23.90 12.49 8.12
N ASP A 622 -25.00 12.77 8.79
CA ASP A 622 -25.37 12.10 10.02
C ASP A 622 -26.42 11.01 9.77
N VAL A 623 -26.14 9.82 10.30
CA VAL A 623 -27.03 8.66 10.24
C VAL A 623 -28.00 8.73 11.42
N ILE A 624 -29.27 9.02 11.12
CA ILE A 624 -30.36 9.07 12.11
C ILE A 624 -30.81 7.65 12.47
N SER A 625 -30.96 6.80 11.45
CA SER A 625 -31.34 5.40 11.64
C SER A 625 -30.64 4.53 10.60
N ARG A 626 -30.30 3.30 11.01
CA ARG A 626 -29.69 2.29 10.14
C ARG A 626 -30.25 0.92 10.49
N GLN A 627 -30.88 0.27 9.53
CA GLN A 627 -31.38 -1.10 9.67
C GLN A 627 -30.70 -2.00 8.62
N VAL A 628 -30.22 -3.16 9.05
CA VAL A 628 -29.53 -4.12 8.18
C VAL A 628 -30.39 -5.38 8.08
N TRP A 629 -30.79 -5.71 6.87
CA TRP A 629 -31.52 -6.94 6.55
C TRP A 629 -30.58 -7.92 5.88
N GLU A 630 -30.20 -8.97 6.60
CA GLU A 630 -29.24 -9.97 6.15
C GLU A 630 -29.88 -11.34 6.00
N ILE A 631 -29.32 -12.15 5.11
CA ILE A 631 -29.82 -13.50 4.86
C ILE A 631 -29.71 -14.38 6.11
N ARG A 632 -30.86 -14.94 6.50
CA ARG A 632 -30.98 -15.93 7.58
C ARG A 632 -30.92 -17.34 7.02
N ALA A 633 -31.72 -17.61 6.00
CA ALA A 633 -31.86 -18.93 5.38
C ALA A 633 -32.37 -18.80 3.93
N ALA A 634 -32.20 -19.86 3.16
CA ALA A 634 -32.80 -20.01 1.83
C ALA A 634 -33.07 -21.51 1.58
N GLY A 635 -34.04 -21.82 0.73
CA GLY A 635 -34.39 -23.21 0.42
C GLY A 635 -33.29 -23.93 -0.37
N LYS A 636 -32.76 -23.26 -1.39
CA LYS A 636 -31.51 -23.63 -2.06
C LYS A 636 -30.69 -22.41 -2.43
N PHE A 637 -29.36 -22.54 -2.36
CA PHE A 637 -28.45 -21.59 -3.00
C PHE A 637 -28.24 -22.00 -4.46
N LEU A 638 -28.25 -21.01 -5.34
CA LEU A 638 -28.08 -21.22 -6.78
C LEU A 638 -26.59 -21.28 -7.12
N PRO A 639 -26.19 -22.10 -8.11
CA PRO A 639 -24.81 -22.16 -8.54
C PRO A 639 -24.37 -20.81 -9.11
N ARG A 640 -23.17 -20.36 -8.70
CA ARG A 640 -22.57 -19.14 -9.23
C ARG A 640 -22.44 -19.25 -10.75
N LYS A 641 -23.04 -18.31 -11.49
CA LYS A 641 -22.84 -18.23 -12.95
C LYS A 641 -21.37 -17.95 -13.23
N GLN A 642 -20.71 -18.81 -14.00
CA GLN A 642 -19.37 -18.52 -14.49
C GLN A 642 -19.48 -17.33 -15.45
N VAL A 643 -18.71 -16.27 -15.20
CA VAL A 643 -18.61 -15.14 -16.11
C VAL A 643 -17.92 -15.66 -17.37
N LYS A 644 -18.59 -15.57 -18.52
CA LYS A 644 -17.99 -15.85 -19.82
C LYS A 644 -16.92 -14.84 -20.17
#